data_AF-A0A1Y6HIX0-F1
#
_entry.id   AF-A0A1Y6HIX0-F1
#
_cell.length_a   1.000
_cell.length_b   1.000
_cell.length_c   1.000
_cell.angle_alpha   90.00
_cell.angle_beta   90.00
_cell.angle_gamma   90.00
#
_symmetry.space_group_name_H-M   'P 1'
#
loop_
_entity.id
_entity.type
_entity.pdbx_description
1 polymer ?
#
loop_
_entity_poly.entity_id
_entity_poly.type
_entity_poly.pdbx_seq_one_letter_code
_entity_poly.pdbx_strand_id
1 'polypeptide(L)'
;MTANALVSIVMPTCKPRHFAQALDSVLAQTYTALELVICDDNANGAIEAMLASRLADAPFPIRYHRNASRLGELGSTIKGIGLAQGEYVKFLHDDVLQPDCVAQLVAAMEHSPDAALASSRRRRIDDDSAPLPDILATCFPFAEDVVIDGPELVSFLADHTINLIGEPSCVLCRRADLVALGSELMSLNGKPIYWVGGLAIYVKLLRHGNLVLLSSPLTHLRASGAQCSQADPDQPGSGDWGHEDLRQGICQLGWRRESGDNRLVSVAPLSSHKARVFKSVDLVNALMQSAGTAERVSPPTWLGVRHPTAIQRTLIEARLQAHAGGPRIAVMLIDSNGDAAAVAATQASLTAVACYQNQQTWVVGACAQQVSDHGERGVLISADGLAATLNQLVATQESIDWVLLVDAGTLFTASGLLMLALYILVLPDDCQAVYADEVVALDNAQLGLAMRPTLYLDMLVSAPSTMSRHWLFRHRMLLADGGFPAGQGDAFELGYQLGLVQRYGLACVRHIAEPLLVASANTRHGDEDEQQAISRHLAARGYVNAVVHSAGPGRHAVDYRHTQQPMVSILVLVDGRLPQVQRCLESVLANTAYPHYELLLLDRADSTQPELRDWLAGIDNLGMQQIRVLRLDDEPSREAACNAAAEQARGDMLLWLAAGAAAMKADWLAQLLNHALRPEVGAVAGKLLRGDGTVHHAGLLLGLGAPAARAFEGAAFDESGYLQRLQLDQNYSALSGQCLMLPRQLFLDAGGFEQEPALAQWSDVDLCLRLQQAGYLNVFAARAQLVIDPPEPAPASALDEETMYARWLPVMANDPAYNPGFSLDPGAGFTLADPRASWRPLQSWRPLPMVIALPADIEGCGHYRVIQPLRALREAGIVEGVLFNGYLEISELARQDPDVVILQRQVGEPRLEAMRRMKALSRAFKVYELDDYLPNLPLKSVHREHMPKDILKTVRRGLSFVDRFVVSTSALAEAFAGLHSDIRVAENRLPAHWWKALPERSAHRGRRPRIGWAGGASHTGDLEVIADVVRELANEVEWVFMGMYPFALRQHIHQFQPGVRIDRYPEALAALDLDLALAPVEQNLFNACKSNLRLLEYGACGYPVIASDVRCYQGNLPVTLVKNRYRDWIGAIRDHLADPPAAAEKGAALREVVRRDWMLTGHNLERWQGAWLPG
;
A
#
# COMPACT_ATOMS: atom_id res chain seq x y z
N MET A 1 29.27 -9.54 -35.49
CA MET A 1 28.82 -10.80 -34.86
C MET A 1 29.71 -11.03 -33.65
N THR A 2 29.27 -10.63 -32.47
CA THR A 2 29.91 -11.04 -31.22
C THR A 2 29.74 -12.55 -31.09
N ALA A 3 30.78 -13.28 -30.72
CA ALA A 3 30.66 -14.71 -30.46
C ALA A 3 29.67 -14.90 -29.29
N ASN A 4 28.63 -15.71 -29.47
CA ASN A 4 27.68 -16.02 -28.40
C ASN A 4 28.44 -16.68 -27.23
N ALA A 5 28.26 -16.17 -26.01
CA ALA A 5 28.88 -16.71 -24.80
C ALA A 5 28.44 -18.17 -24.58
N LEU A 6 29.39 -19.08 -24.33
CA LEU A 6 29.08 -20.48 -24.06
C LEU A 6 28.37 -20.60 -22.70
N VAL A 7 27.25 -21.34 -22.65
CA VAL A 7 26.52 -21.64 -21.41
C VAL A 7 26.65 -23.12 -21.10
N SER A 8 27.13 -23.46 -19.90
CA SER A 8 27.13 -24.83 -19.39
C SER A 8 25.87 -25.08 -18.58
N ILE A 9 25.03 -26.01 -19.02
CA ILE A 9 23.92 -26.51 -18.23
C ILE A 9 24.46 -27.60 -17.30
N VAL A 10 24.51 -27.32 -16.00
CA VAL A 10 24.98 -28.26 -14.96
C VAL A 10 23.79 -29.01 -14.39
N MET A 11 23.78 -30.33 -14.59
CA MET A 11 22.67 -31.21 -14.23
C MET A 11 23.12 -32.31 -13.25
N PRO A 12 23.05 -32.06 -11.94
CA PRO A 12 23.18 -33.13 -10.95
C PRO A 12 21.93 -34.02 -10.96
N THR A 13 22.10 -35.34 -11.01
CA THR A 13 20.97 -36.28 -11.14
C THR A 13 21.17 -37.51 -10.24
N CYS A 14 20.09 -38.02 -9.67
CA CYS A 14 20.10 -39.25 -8.84
C CYS A 14 18.90 -40.18 -9.11
N LYS A 15 17.75 -39.63 -9.54
CA LYS A 15 16.50 -40.38 -9.75
C LYS A 15 16.11 -40.36 -11.24
N PRO A 16 15.74 -41.51 -11.85
CA PRO A 16 15.47 -41.58 -13.29
C PRO A 16 14.09 -41.04 -13.70
N ARG A 17 13.14 -40.91 -12.78
CA ARG A 17 11.71 -40.68 -13.08
C ARG A 17 11.43 -39.50 -14.01
N HIS A 18 12.10 -38.36 -13.80
CA HIS A 18 11.87 -37.13 -14.56
C HIS A 18 13.05 -36.73 -15.46
N PHE A 19 14.12 -37.54 -15.48
CA PHE A 19 15.35 -37.21 -16.19
C PHE A 19 15.14 -37.04 -17.70
N ALA A 20 14.35 -37.93 -18.34
CA ALA A 20 14.07 -37.82 -19.77
C ALA A 20 13.43 -36.49 -20.15
N GLN A 21 12.45 -36.04 -19.36
CA GLN A 21 11.73 -34.79 -19.64
C GLN A 21 12.63 -33.57 -19.43
N ALA A 22 13.45 -33.56 -18.37
CA ALA A 22 14.44 -32.51 -18.14
C ALA A 22 15.46 -32.46 -19.28
N LEU A 23 15.99 -33.63 -19.71
CA LEU A 23 16.92 -33.75 -20.82
C LEU A 23 16.31 -33.26 -22.15
N ASP A 24 15.10 -33.70 -22.48
CA ASP A 24 14.40 -33.27 -23.71
C ASP A 24 14.18 -31.74 -23.72
N SER A 25 13.94 -31.12 -22.56
CA SER A 25 13.81 -29.66 -22.43
C SER A 25 15.12 -28.90 -22.68
N VAL A 26 16.26 -29.53 -22.38
CA VAL A 26 17.60 -28.99 -22.68
C VAL A 26 17.90 -29.12 -24.17
N LEU A 27 17.60 -30.28 -24.76
CA LEU A 27 17.79 -30.50 -26.20
C LEU A 27 16.93 -29.57 -27.06
N ALA A 28 15.80 -29.11 -26.54
CA ALA A 28 14.90 -28.17 -27.20
C ALA A 28 15.32 -26.69 -27.09
N GLN A 29 16.44 -26.37 -26.42
CA GLN A 29 16.87 -24.98 -26.27
C GLN A 29 17.27 -24.35 -27.62
N THR A 30 16.84 -23.11 -27.84
CA THR A 30 17.12 -22.33 -29.07
C THR A 30 18.48 -21.64 -29.05
N TYR A 31 19.10 -21.52 -27.88
CA TYR A 31 20.44 -20.98 -27.74
C TYR A 31 21.47 -21.99 -28.24
N THR A 32 22.32 -21.60 -29.19
CA THR A 32 23.18 -22.55 -29.92
C THR A 32 24.54 -22.80 -29.26
N ALA A 33 25.02 -21.88 -28.43
CA ALA A 33 26.30 -22.00 -27.73
C ALA A 33 26.11 -22.66 -26.35
N LEU A 34 25.80 -23.97 -26.36
CA LEU A 34 25.54 -24.76 -25.16
C LEU A 34 26.56 -25.89 -24.96
N GLU A 35 26.69 -26.33 -23.71
CA GLU A 35 27.08 -27.70 -23.38
C GLU A 35 26.21 -28.19 -22.20
N LEU A 36 26.04 -29.50 -22.06
CA LEU A 36 25.35 -30.11 -20.94
C LEU A 36 26.34 -30.97 -20.13
N VAL A 37 26.47 -30.69 -18.84
CA VAL A 37 27.34 -31.42 -17.91
C VAL A 37 26.48 -32.17 -16.91
N ILE A 38 26.40 -33.49 -17.05
CA ILE A 38 25.57 -34.36 -16.21
C ILE A 38 26.46 -35.02 -15.15
N CYS A 39 26.12 -34.81 -13.87
CA CYS A 39 26.78 -35.46 -12.74
C CYS A 39 25.83 -36.49 -12.13
N ASP A 40 26.04 -37.77 -12.44
CA ASP A 40 25.14 -38.86 -12.08
C ASP A 40 25.56 -39.56 -10.77
N ASP A 41 24.69 -39.47 -9.77
CA ASP A 41 24.76 -40.13 -8.46
C ASP A 41 23.92 -41.42 -8.41
N ASN A 42 23.34 -41.84 -9.53
CA ASN A 42 22.53 -43.04 -9.60
C ASN A 42 23.40 -44.32 -9.58
N ALA A 43 23.04 -45.23 -8.68
CA ALA A 43 23.80 -46.46 -8.47
C ALA A 43 23.52 -47.57 -9.50
N ASN A 44 22.43 -47.50 -10.29
CA ASN A 44 21.97 -48.60 -11.15
C ASN A 44 22.10 -48.35 -12.66
N GLY A 45 22.70 -47.23 -13.08
CA GLY A 45 22.99 -46.93 -14.49
C GLY A 45 21.78 -46.57 -15.35
N ALA A 46 20.61 -46.36 -14.74
CA ALA A 46 19.39 -46.02 -15.48
C ALA A 46 19.52 -44.68 -16.25
N ILE A 47 20.22 -43.70 -15.67
CA ILE A 47 20.46 -42.39 -16.30
C ILE A 47 21.30 -42.52 -17.57
N GLU A 48 22.38 -43.31 -17.50
CA GLU A 48 23.24 -43.61 -18.65
C GLU A 48 22.46 -44.25 -19.81
N ALA A 49 21.59 -45.22 -19.50
CA ALA A 49 20.76 -45.88 -20.50
C ALA A 49 19.75 -44.94 -21.16
N MET A 50 19.13 -44.04 -20.38
CA MET A 50 18.22 -43.02 -20.91
C MET A 50 18.97 -42.03 -21.81
N LEU A 51 20.17 -41.62 -21.42
CA LEU A 51 21.02 -40.71 -22.17
C LEU A 51 21.54 -41.31 -23.48
N ALA A 52 21.90 -42.60 -23.51
CA ALA A 52 22.40 -43.30 -24.70
C ALA A 52 21.47 -43.15 -25.91
N SER A 53 20.16 -43.09 -25.68
CA SER A 53 19.14 -42.92 -26.72
C SER A 53 19.03 -41.50 -27.30
N ARG A 54 19.79 -40.53 -26.76
CA ARG A 54 19.73 -39.10 -27.14
C ARG A 54 21.10 -38.51 -27.52
N LEU A 55 22.20 -39.20 -27.21
CA LEU A 55 23.57 -38.70 -27.42
C LEU A 55 23.93 -38.47 -28.88
N ALA A 56 23.45 -39.32 -29.80
CA ALA A 56 23.81 -39.26 -31.22
C ALA A 56 23.21 -38.04 -31.95
N ASP A 57 22.06 -37.55 -31.47
CA ASP A 57 21.27 -36.49 -32.10
C ASP A 57 21.35 -35.15 -31.33
N ALA A 58 22.24 -35.05 -30.34
CA ALA A 58 22.35 -33.87 -29.50
C ALA A 58 22.93 -32.66 -30.29
N PRO A 59 22.28 -31.48 -30.26
CA PRO A 59 22.73 -30.31 -31.01
C PRO A 59 23.99 -29.64 -30.43
N PHE A 60 24.44 -30.06 -29.24
CA PHE A 60 25.60 -29.54 -28.53
C PHE A 60 26.28 -30.64 -27.70
N PRO A 61 27.54 -30.43 -27.24
CA PRO A 61 28.27 -31.41 -26.44
C PRO A 61 27.53 -31.79 -25.14
N ILE A 62 27.38 -33.09 -24.90
CA ILE A 62 26.90 -33.62 -23.62
C ILE A 62 28.04 -34.40 -22.95
N ARG A 63 28.39 -33.99 -21.72
CA ARG A 63 29.45 -34.56 -20.90
C ARG A 63 28.83 -35.27 -19.72
N TYR A 64 28.86 -36.59 -19.76
CA TYR A 64 28.30 -37.44 -18.73
C TYR A 64 29.39 -37.93 -17.77
N HIS A 65 29.18 -37.70 -16.48
CA HIS A 65 30.10 -38.07 -15.42
C HIS A 65 29.36 -38.80 -14.30
N ARG A 66 29.47 -40.13 -14.29
CA ARG A 66 28.99 -40.96 -13.18
C ARG A 66 29.94 -40.92 -12.01
N ASN A 67 29.41 -40.71 -10.81
CA ASN A 67 30.22 -40.67 -9.59
C ASN A 67 30.47 -42.09 -9.06
N ALA A 68 31.72 -42.35 -8.62
CA ALA A 68 32.11 -43.64 -8.06
C ALA A 68 31.44 -43.92 -6.70
N SER A 69 31.10 -42.86 -5.95
CA SER A 69 30.31 -42.87 -4.72
C SER A 69 29.32 -41.71 -4.77
N ARG A 70 28.18 -41.83 -4.08
CA ARG A 70 27.16 -40.79 -4.01
C ARG A 70 27.75 -39.51 -3.38
N LEU A 71 27.79 -38.41 -4.12
CA LEU A 71 28.32 -37.12 -3.65
C LEU A 71 27.25 -36.22 -3.03
N GLY A 72 25.97 -36.55 -3.25
CA GLY A 72 24.85 -35.71 -2.86
C GLY A 72 24.72 -34.47 -3.75
N GLU A 73 23.62 -33.72 -3.58
CA GLU A 73 23.29 -32.56 -4.42
C GLU A 73 24.41 -31.51 -4.46
N LEU A 74 24.92 -31.10 -3.29
CA LEU A 74 25.99 -30.12 -3.18
C LEU A 74 27.28 -30.60 -3.88
N GLY A 75 27.71 -31.83 -3.60
CA GLY A 75 28.96 -32.39 -4.15
C GLY A 75 28.88 -32.57 -5.67
N SER A 76 27.76 -33.07 -6.18
CA SER A 76 27.53 -33.21 -7.63
C SER A 76 27.41 -31.86 -8.33
N THR A 77 26.81 -30.85 -7.69
CA THR A 77 26.73 -29.48 -8.23
C THR A 77 28.12 -28.83 -8.31
N ILE A 78 28.93 -28.90 -7.24
CA ILE A 78 30.30 -28.38 -7.21
C ILE A 78 31.16 -29.05 -8.29
N LYS A 79 31.08 -30.39 -8.41
CA LYS A 79 31.78 -31.13 -9.46
C LYS A 79 31.34 -30.67 -10.85
N GLY A 80 30.03 -30.49 -11.07
CA GLY A 80 29.49 -30.01 -12.33
C GLY A 80 29.98 -28.61 -12.71
N ILE A 81 29.97 -27.66 -11.78
CA ILE A 81 30.53 -26.31 -11.97
C ILE A 81 32.03 -26.36 -12.29
N GLY A 82 32.78 -27.23 -11.61
CA GLY A 82 34.20 -27.43 -11.87
C GLY A 82 34.50 -27.97 -13.27
N LEU A 83 33.59 -28.80 -13.82
CA LEU A 83 33.71 -29.42 -15.14
C LEU A 83 33.17 -28.53 -16.28
N ALA A 84 32.25 -27.60 -15.99
CA ALA A 84 31.74 -26.62 -16.94
C ALA A 84 32.88 -25.88 -17.66
N GLN A 85 32.66 -25.46 -18.90
CA GLN A 85 33.59 -24.68 -19.74
C GLN A 85 32.99 -23.36 -20.19
N GLY A 86 31.67 -23.18 -20.03
CA GLY A 86 30.93 -21.97 -20.35
C GLY A 86 31.33 -20.77 -19.52
N GLU A 87 31.10 -19.60 -20.10
CA GLU A 87 31.17 -18.31 -19.40
C GLU A 87 30.05 -18.21 -18.35
N TYR A 88 28.87 -18.69 -18.71
CA TYR A 88 27.71 -18.79 -17.82
C TYR A 88 27.41 -20.24 -17.43
N VAL A 89 26.84 -20.41 -16.25
CA VAL A 89 26.31 -21.68 -15.76
C VAL A 89 24.81 -21.55 -15.54
N LYS A 90 24.06 -22.50 -16.09
CA LYS A 90 22.64 -22.71 -15.86
C LYS A 90 22.46 -24.01 -15.09
N PHE A 91 21.71 -24.02 -14.00
CA PHE A 91 21.43 -25.28 -13.29
C PHE A 91 20.21 -25.96 -13.87
N LEU A 92 20.15 -27.30 -13.79
CA LEU A 92 18.92 -28.04 -14.07
C LEU A 92 18.82 -29.31 -13.22
N HIS A 93 17.68 -29.53 -12.58
CA HIS A 93 17.38 -30.77 -11.84
C HIS A 93 16.28 -31.57 -12.55
N ASP A 94 15.15 -31.83 -11.89
CA ASP A 94 13.97 -32.54 -12.41
C ASP A 94 12.90 -31.62 -13.02
N ASP A 95 13.24 -30.33 -13.14
CA ASP A 95 12.44 -29.27 -13.74
C ASP A 95 12.51 -29.28 -15.27
N VAL A 96 11.66 -28.46 -15.91
CA VAL A 96 11.57 -28.37 -17.38
C VAL A 96 11.83 -26.93 -17.82
N LEU A 97 12.76 -26.74 -18.75
CA LEU A 97 13.07 -25.43 -19.33
C LEU A 97 12.19 -25.15 -20.57
N GLN A 98 11.74 -23.91 -20.73
CA GLN A 98 11.12 -23.46 -21.99
C GLN A 98 12.18 -23.34 -23.10
N PRO A 99 11.84 -23.55 -24.39
CA PRO A 99 12.82 -23.57 -25.49
C PRO A 99 13.71 -22.33 -25.60
N ASP A 100 13.25 -21.16 -25.18
CA ASP A 100 13.99 -19.90 -25.24
C ASP A 100 14.58 -19.45 -23.89
N CYS A 101 14.52 -20.32 -22.87
CA CYS A 101 14.96 -20.01 -21.52
C CYS A 101 16.41 -19.51 -21.46
N VAL A 102 17.36 -20.27 -22.02
CA VAL A 102 18.78 -19.86 -21.96
C VAL A 102 19.03 -18.61 -22.80
N ALA A 103 18.41 -18.50 -23.97
CA ALA A 103 18.60 -17.36 -24.86
C ALA A 103 18.15 -16.04 -24.20
N GLN A 104 16.98 -16.04 -23.55
CA GLN A 104 16.47 -14.86 -22.86
C GLN A 104 17.30 -14.50 -21.62
N LEU A 105 17.72 -15.48 -20.82
CA LEU A 105 18.54 -15.22 -19.63
C LEU A 105 19.94 -14.69 -19.97
N VAL A 106 20.56 -15.19 -21.05
CA VAL A 106 21.83 -14.64 -21.53
C VAL A 106 21.63 -13.21 -22.04
N ALA A 107 20.60 -12.97 -22.86
CA ALA A 107 20.31 -11.62 -23.34
C ALA A 107 20.09 -10.62 -22.19
N ALA A 108 19.44 -11.05 -21.12
CA ALA A 108 19.24 -10.27 -19.91
C ALA A 108 20.55 -9.95 -19.17
N MET A 109 21.45 -10.92 -19.02
CA MET A 109 22.78 -10.73 -18.43
C MET A 109 23.65 -9.78 -19.27
N GLU A 110 23.63 -9.93 -20.60
CA GLU A 110 24.38 -9.06 -21.51
C GLU A 110 23.81 -7.63 -21.56
N HIS A 111 22.48 -7.48 -21.41
CA HIS A 111 21.84 -6.17 -21.31
C HIS A 111 22.09 -5.47 -19.97
N SER A 112 22.56 -6.20 -18.96
CA SER A 112 22.79 -5.67 -17.62
C SER A 112 24.15 -6.10 -17.08
N PRO A 113 25.24 -5.43 -17.47
CA PRO A 113 26.60 -5.82 -17.05
C PRO A 113 26.81 -5.83 -15.52
N ASP A 114 26.05 -5.03 -14.78
CA ASP A 114 26.01 -4.94 -13.32
C ASP A 114 25.19 -6.06 -12.63
N ALA A 115 24.51 -6.92 -13.40
CA ALA A 115 23.78 -8.04 -12.87
C ALA A 115 24.73 -9.13 -12.39
N ALA A 116 24.56 -9.59 -11.15
CA ALA A 116 25.29 -10.74 -10.61
C ALA A 116 24.67 -12.08 -11.09
N LEU A 117 23.34 -12.11 -11.24
CA LEU A 117 22.62 -13.24 -11.81
C LEU A 117 21.34 -12.79 -12.52
N ALA A 118 20.87 -13.62 -13.45
CA ALA A 118 19.57 -13.48 -14.08
C ALA A 118 18.66 -14.64 -13.67
N SER A 119 17.39 -14.34 -13.43
CA SER A 119 16.35 -15.33 -13.20
C SER A 119 15.07 -14.95 -13.95
N SER A 120 14.07 -15.83 -13.88
CA SER A 120 12.81 -15.68 -14.58
C SER A 120 11.64 -16.11 -13.70
N ARG A 121 10.45 -15.63 -14.03
CA ARG A 121 9.20 -16.20 -13.52
C ARG A 121 9.21 -17.70 -13.77
N ARG A 122 8.55 -18.44 -12.89
CA ARG A 122 8.35 -19.88 -13.02
C ARG A 122 6.90 -20.26 -12.90
N ARG A 123 6.51 -21.35 -13.55
CA ARG A 123 5.21 -21.99 -13.34
C ARG A 123 5.41 -23.25 -12.52
N ARG A 124 4.50 -23.50 -11.58
CA ARG A 124 4.51 -24.75 -10.82
C ARG A 124 3.81 -25.83 -11.62
N ILE A 125 4.35 -27.05 -11.59
CA ILE A 125 3.74 -28.24 -12.17
C ILE A 125 3.80 -29.40 -11.18
N ASP A 126 2.85 -30.33 -11.24
CA ASP A 126 2.87 -31.55 -10.44
C ASP A 126 3.72 -32.67 -11.07
N ASP A 127 3.68 -33.87 -10.49
CA ASP A 127 4.38 -35.07 -10.99
C ASP A 127 4.06 -35.40 -12.45
N ASP A 128 2.84 -35.11 -12.90
CA ASP A 128 2.34 -35.42 -14.24
C ASP A 128 2.47 -34.21 -15.19
N SER A 129 3.17 -33.17 -14.75
CA SER A 129 3.37 -31.91 -15.48
C SER A 129 2.11 -31.07 -15.66
N ALA A 130 1.05 -31.33 -14.90
CA ALA A 130 -0.12 -30.48 -14.89
C ALA A 130 0.17 -29.18 -14.11
N PRO A 131 -0.34 -28.02 -14.57
CA PRO A 131 -0.07 -26.73 -13.93
C PRO A 131 -0.68 -26.66 -12.53
N LEU A 132 0.10 -26.15 -11.59
CA LEU A 132 -0.31 -25.84 -10.22
C LEU A 132 -0.45 -24.33 -10.04
N PRO A 133 -1.36 -23.87 -9.15
CA PRO A 133 -1.51 -22.44 -8.86
C PRO A 133 -0.23 -21.86 -8.25
N ASP A 134 -0.01 -20.56 -8.48
CA ASP A 134 1.09 -19.83 -7.86
C ASP A 134 0.94 -19.79 -6.32
N ILE A 135 2.08 -19.77 -5.64
CA ILE A 135 2.20 -19.43 -4.21
C ILE A 135 2.98 -18.12 -4.09
N LEU A 136 3.02 -17.52 -2.90
CA LEU A 136 3.69 -16.24 -2.69
C LEU A 136 5.12 -16.19 -3.25
N ALA A 137 5.87 -17.29 -3.19
CA ALA A 137 7.23 -17.39 -3.73
C ALA A 137 7.33 -17.52 -5.26
N THR A 138 6.26 -17.94 -5.96
CA THR A 138 6.24 -18.14 -7.42
C THR A 138 5.47 -17.05 -8.17
N CYS A 139 4.73 -16.20 -7.46
CA CYS A 139 4.10 -15.01 -7.99
C CYS A 139 5.14 -14.04 -8.58
N PHE A 140 4.75 -13.35 -9.65
CA PHE A 140 5.57 -12.31 -10.26
C PHE A 140 4.96 -10.95 -9.97
N PRO A 141 5.61 -10.09 -9.15
CA PRO A 141 4.97 -8.88 -8.63
C PRO A 141 5.09 -7.66 -9.55
N PHE A 142 5.82 -7.76 -10.68
CA PHE A 142 6.10 -6.63 -11.56
C PHE A 142 5.28 -6.70 -12.86
N ALA A 143 5.11 -5.55 -13.52
CA ALA A 143 4.39 -5.47 -14.79
C ALA A 143 5.23 -5.85 -16.01
N GLU A 144 6.55 -5.82 -15.88
CA GLU A 144 7.55 -6.02 -16.93
C GLU A 144 8.83 -6.65 -16.36
N ASP A 145 9.85 -6.83 -17.21
CA ASP A 145 11.17 -7.32 -16.80
C ASP A 145 11.92 -6.25 -16.00
N VAL A 146 12.56 -6.63 -14.91
CA VAL A 146 13.14 -5.68 -13.95
C VAL A 146 14.57 -6.01 -13.56
N VAL A 147 15.28 -4.98 -13.11
CA VAL A 147 16.52 -5.06 -12.34
C VAL A 147 16.19 -4.71 -10.88
N ILE A 148 16.62 -5.56 -9.95
CA ILE A 148 16.42 -5.39 -8.51
C ILE A 148 17.78 -5.17 -7.86
N ASP A 149 17.88 -4.17 -6.99
CA ASP A 149 19.08 -3.91 -6.20
C ASP A 149 19.43 -5.14 -5.34
N GLY A 150 20.63 -5.67 -5.55
CA GLY A 150 21.08 -6.89 -4.90
C GLY A 150 21.21 -6.76 -3.38
N PRO A 151 22.00 -5.80 -2.86
CA PRO A 151 22.15 -5.58 -1.43
C PRO A 151 20.84 -5.37 -0.66
N GLU A 152 19.91 -4.60 -1.22
CA GLU A 152 18.59 -4.39 -0.61
C GLU A 152 17.74 -5.66 -0.65
N LEU A 153 17.80 -6.44 -1.73
CA LEU A 153 17.13 -7.74 -1.81
C LEU A 153 17.71 -8.74 -0.78
N VAL A 154 19.01 -8.70 -0.50
CA VAL A 154 19.63 -9.50 0.57
C VAL A 154 19.09 -9.10 1.95
N SER A 155 18.94 -7.80 2.20
CA SER A 155 18.33 -7.30 3.44
C SER A 155 16.87 -7.69 3.57
N PHE A 156 16.11 -7.63 2.47
CA PHE A 156 14.74 -8.14 2.40
C PHE A 156 14.68 -9.63 2.77
N LEU A 157 15.55 -10.48 2.21
CA LEU A 157 15.55 -11.92 2.49
C LEU A 157 15.91 -12.27 3.95
N ALA A 158 16.60 -11.37 4.65
CA ALA A 158 16.90 -11.49 6.08
C ALA A 158 15.64 -11.37 6.95
N ASP A 159 14.72 -10.47 6.59
CA ASP A 159 13.48 -10.21 7.34
C ASP A 159 12.28 -10.99 6.78
N HIS A 160 12.29 -11.23 5.47
CA HIS A 160 11.21 -11.82 4.68
C HIS A 160 11.79 -12.87 3.71
N THR A 161 12.06 -14.07 4.21
CA THR A 161 12.68 -15.15 3.42
C THR A 161 11.71 -15.78 2.41
N ILE A 162 11.33 -15.01 1.40
CA ILE A 162 10.46 -15.40 0.29
C ILE A 162 11.34 -15.56 -0.95
N ASN A 163 11.46 -16.79 -1.46
CA ASN A 163 12.29 -17.07 -2.64
C ASN A 163 11.60 -16.67 -3.95
N LEU A 164 11.51 -15.36 -4.21
CA LEU A 164 11.00 -14.82 -5.48
C LEU A 164 12.00 -15.02 -6.64
N ILE A 165 13.29 -15.18 -6.32
CA ILE A 165 14.37 -15.39 -7.29
C ILE A 165 14.16 -16.71 -8.03
N GLY A 166 13.72 -17.74 -7.32
CA GLY A 166 13.46 -19.07 -7.87
C GLY A 166 14.48 -20.09 -7.43
N GLU A 167 14.21 -21.35 -7.75
CA GLU A 167 15.10 -22.48 -7.49
C GLU A 167 16.29 -22.42 -8.47
N PRO A 168 17.39 -23.17 -8.24
CA PRO A 168 18.56 -23.14 -9.11
C PRO A 168 18.24 -23.26 -10.61
N SER A 169 17.24 -24.06 -10.96
CA SER A 169 16.80 -24.25 -12.35
C SER A 169 16.22 -22.99 -13.01
N CYS A 170 15.86 -21.97 -12.25
CA CYS A 170 15.41 -20.67 -12.76
C CYS A 170 16.57 -19.71 -13.08
N VAL A 171 17.75 -19.95 -12.52
CA VAL A 171 18.84 -18.96 -12.44
C VAL A 171 19.98 -19.24 -13.43
N LEU A 172 20.56 -18.18 -13.98
CA LEU A 172 21.81 -18.17 -14.75
C LEU A 172 22.83 -17.28 -14.02
N CYS A 173 24.03 -17.81 -13.78
CA CYS A 173 25.13 -17.08 -13.13
C CYS A 173 26.40 -17.11 -13.97
N ARG A 174 27.36 -16.20 -13.72
CA ARG A 174 28.71 -16.33 -14.26
C ARG A 174 29.44 -17.49 -13.59
N ARG A 175 30.13 -18.29 -14.40
CA ARG A 175 30.88 -19.45 -13.90
C ARG A 175 31.99 -19.03 -12.93
N ALA A 176 32.70 -17.95 -13.23
CA ALA A 176 33.82 -17.47 -12.43
C ALA A 176 33.39 -17.19 -10.98
N ASP A 177 32.23 -16.56 -10.79
CA ASP A 177 31.70 -16.23 -9.47
C ASP A 177 31.30 -17.50 -8.70
N LEU A 178 30.69 -18.48 -9.38
CA LEU A 178 30.36 -19.77 -8.76
C LEU A 178 31.60 -20.58 -8.35
N VAL A 179 32.64 -20.58 -9.19
CA VAL A 179 33.92 -21.26 -8.89
C VAL A 179 34.59 -20.62 -7.68
N ALA A 180 34.52 -19.29 -7.53
CA ALA A 180 35.08 -18.58 -6.39
C ALA A 180 34.43 -18.96 -5.05
N LEU A 181 33.17 -19.41 -5.05
CA LEU A 181 32.48 -19.88 -3.85
C LEU A 181 32.99 -21.25 -3.35
N GLY A 182 33.57 -22.08 -4.22
CA GLY A 182 34.22 -23.34 -3.85
C GLY A 182 33.33 -24.30 -3.02
N SER A 183 33.89 -24.86 -1.95
CA SER A 183 33.17 -25.75 -1.03
C SER A 183 32.07 -25.06 -0.23
N GLU A 184 32.11 -23.73 -0.16
CA GLU A 184 31.13 -22.93 0.58
C GLU A 184 29.87 -22.65 -0.24
N LEU A 185 29.68 -23.25 -1.42
CA LEU A 185 28.63 -22.91 -2.38
C LEU A 185 27.24 -22.72 -1.74
N MET A 186 26.78 -23.67 -0.93
CA MET A 186 25.49 -23.62 -0.23
C MET A 186 25.63 -23.42 1.30
N SER A 187 26.65 -22.70 1.75
CA SER A 187 26.84 -22.33 3.17
C SER A 187 26.98 -20.82 3.36
N LEU A 188 26.70 -20.37 4.59
CA LEU A 188 27.00 -19.04 5.11
C LEU A 188 27.74 -19.19 6.45
N ASN A 189 28.82 -18.43 6.67
CA ASN A 189 29.66 -18.54 7.88
C ASN A 189 30.16 -19.97 8.17
N GLY A 190 30.46 -20.77 7.14
CA GLY A 190 30.87 -22.17 7.32
C GLY A 190 29.74 -23.10 7.75
N LYS A 191 28.50 -22.61 7.88
CA LYS A 191 27.31 -23.39 8.20
C LYS A 191 26.54 -23.75 6.92
N PRO A 192 26.35 -25.05 6.61
CA PRO A 192 25.53 -25.47 5.48
C PRO A 192 24.07 -25.00 5.61
N ILE A 193 23.51 -24.48 4.53
CA ILE A 193 22.11 -24.06 4.45
C ILE A 193 21.32 -25.15 3.73
N TYR A 194 20.53 -25.90 4.49
CA TYR A 194 19.64 -26.92 3.97
C TYR A 194 18.34 -26.31 3.43
N TRP A 195 17.67 -27.02 2.51
CA TRP A 195 16.37 -26.66 1.90
C TRP A 195 16.37 -25.42 0.99
N VAL A 196 16.93 -24.29 1.43
CA VAL A 196 17.10 -23.06 0.65
C VAL A 196 18.56 -22.81 0.25
N GLY A 197 19.35 -23.88 0.04
CA GLY A 197 20.77 -23.77 -0.33
C GLY A 197 21.02 -22.92 -1.58
N GLY A 198 20.08 -22.87 -2.52
CA GLY A 198 20.11 -21.94 -3.65
C GLY A 198 20.15 -20.46 -3.24
N LEU A 199 19.35 -20.06 -2.23
CA LEU A 199 19.38 -18.68 -1.71
C LEU A 199 20.74 -18.35 -1.10
N ALA A 200 21.44 -19.30 -0.47
CA ALA A 200 22.78 -19.07 0.05
C ALA A 200 23.76 -18.69 -1.07
N ILE A 201 23.65 -19.32 -2.25
CA ILE A 201 24.41 -18.93 -3.45
C ILE A 201 24.04 -17.49 -3.83
N TYR A 202 22.75 -17.20 -3.96
CA TYR A 202 22.29 -15.91 -4.49
C TYR A 202 22.65 -14.74 -3.58
N VAL A 203 22.49 -14.85 -2.26
CA VAL A 203 22.79 -13.72 -1.36
C VAL A 203 24.28 -13.35 -1.36
N LYS A 204 25.17 -14.31 -1.59
CA LYS A 204 26.61 -14.06 -1.77
C LYS A 204 26.91 -13.31 -3.07
N LEU A 205 26.20 -13.65 -4.15
CA LEU A 205 26.35 -12.99 -5.45
C LEU A 205 25.72 -11.59 -5.45
N LEU A 206 24.50 -11.48 -4.93
CA LEU A 206 23.74 -10.22 -4.86
C LEU A 206 24.34 -9.19 -3.93
N ARG A 207 25.27 -9.59 -3.05
CA ARG A 207 26.03 -8.61 -2.27
C ARG A 207 26.90 -7.70 -3.14
N HIS A 208 27.23 -8.15 -4.35
CA HIS A 208 28.18 -7.49 -5.24
C HIS A 208 27.59 -7.11 -6.60
N GLY A 209 26.30 -7.32 -6.83
CA GLY A 209 25.63 -6.93 -8.07
C GLY A 209 24.13 -7.17 -8.04
N ASN A 210 23.45 -6.80 -9.11
CA ASN A 210 21.99 -6.76 -9.16
C ASN A 210 21.37 -8.08 -9.62
N LEU A 211 20.09 -8.28 -9.33
CA LEU A 211 19.29 -9.36 -9.92
C LEU A 211 18.58 -8.82 -11.15
N VAL A 212 18.70 -9.50 -12.30
CA VAL A 212 17.74 -9.31 -13.40
C VAL A 212 16.66 -10.37 -13.29
N LEU A 213 15.40 -9.96 -13.30
CA LEU A 213 14.26 -10.86 -13.15
C LEU A 213 13.28 -10.67 -14.32
N LEU A 214 13.14 -11.71 -15.13
CA LEU A 214 12.26 -11.73 -16.30
C LEU A 214 10.84 -12.13 -15.95
N SER A 215 9.85 -11.44 -16.53
CA SER A 215 8.41 -11.67 -16.37
C SER A 215 7.91 -12.94 -17.08
N SER A 216 8.63 -13.37 -18.11
CA SER A 216 8.35 -14.59 -18.86
C SER A 216 8.52 -15.85 -17.99
N PRO A 217 7.56 -16.80 -18.01
CA PRO A 217 7.66 -18.05 -17.25
C PRO A 217 8.59 -19.07 -17.95
N LEU A 218 9.91 -18.90 -17.85
CA LEU A 218 10.89 -19.67 -18.64
C LEU A 218 11.24 -21.04 -18.04
N THR A 219 10.80 -21.31 -16.81
CA THR A 219 11.02 -22.59 -16.12
C THR A 219 9.71 -23.13 -15.56
N HIS A 220 9.47 -24.42 -15.75
CA HIS A 220 8.40 -25.15 -15.08
C HIS A 220 8.99 -25.93 -13.90
N LEU A 221 8.73 -25.43 -12.70
CA LEU A 221 9.16 -25.99 -11.44
C LEU A 221 8.26 -27.15 -11.05
N ARG A 222 8.83 -28.34 -10.90
CA ARG A 222 8.09 -29.50 -10.42
C ARG A 222 7.92 -29.41 -8.91
N ALA A 223 6.72 -29.73 -8.43
CA ALA A 223 6.43 -29.89 -7.02
C ALA A 223 6.00 -31.35 -6.78
N SER A 224 6.96 -32.21 -6.41
CA SER A 224 6.73 -33.64 -6.17
C SER A 224 6.91 -34.00 -4.70
N GLY A 225 6.13 -34.96 -4.20
CA GLY A 225 6.38 -35.59 -2.88
C GLY A 225 7.66 -36.44 -2.83
N ALA A 226 8.43 -36.50 -3.93
CA ALA A 226 9.65 -37.27 -4.08
C ALA A 226 10.89 -36.41 -4.41
N GLN A 227 10.80 -35.08 -4.38
CA GLN A 227 11.96 -34.19 -4.50
C GLN A 227 12.90 -34.39 -3.30
N CYS A 228 14.22 -34.42 -3.54
CA CYS A 228 15.22 -34.54 -2.47
C CYS A 228 15.15 -33.36 -1.48
N SER A 229 14.64 -32.21 -1.91
CA SER A 229 14.31 -31.11 -0.99
C SER A 229 13.11 -31.51 -0.13
N GLN A 230 11.97 -31.91 -0.70
CA GLN A 230 10.73 -32.17 0.06
C GLN A 230 10.63 -33.50 0.82
N ALA A 231 11.61 -34.40 0.67
CA ALA A 231 11.66 -35.64 1.42
C ALA A 231 13.10 -35.93 1.84
N ASP A 232 13.50 -35.35 2.97
CA ASP A 232 14.20 -36.16 3.95
C ASP A 232 13.13 -36.82 4.84
N PRO A 233 12.78 -38.09 4.62
CA PRO A 233 11.82 -38.80 5.45
C PRO A 233 12.25 -38.88 6.91
N ASP A 234 13.50 -38.53 7.23
CA ASP A 234 14.10 -38.62 8.56
C ASP A 234 14.09 -37.30 9.37
N GLN A 235 13.73 -36.14 8.79
CA GLN A 235 13.73 -34.84 9.49
C GLN A 235 12.66 -33.83 9.01
N PRO A 236 11.43 -33.85 9.55
CA PRO A 236 10.42 -32.82 9.31
C PRO A 236 10.75 -31.53 10.06
N GLY A 237 10.44 -30.39 9.43
CA GLY A 237 10.78 -29.04 9.91
C GLY A 237 12.06 -28.48 9.29
N SER A 238 12.86 -29.29 8.59
CA SER A 238 14.13 -28.92 7.94
C SER A 238 14.05 -27.65 7.06
N GLY A 239 12.89 -27.37 6.46
CA GLY A 239 12.62 -26.13 5.76
C GLY A 239 12.68 -24.89 6.67
N ASP A 240 12.01 -24.92 7.82
CA ASP A 240 11.98 -23.79 8.76
C ASP A 240 13.37 -23.51 9.36
N TRP A 241 14.13 -24.57 9.68
CA TRP A 241 15.53 -24.45 10.13
C TRP A 241 16.42 -23.87 9.03
N GLY A 242 16.27 -24.31 7.78
CA GLY A 242 17.04 -23.78 6.65
C GLY A 242 16.75 -22.30 6.37
N HIS A 243 15.48 -21.89 6.46
CA HIS A 243 15.09 -20.48 6.37
C HIS A 243 15.67 -19.65 7.52
N GLU A 244 15.60 -20.14 8.75
CA GLU A 244 16.16 -19.46 9.91
C GLU A 244 17.69 -19.36 9.86
N ASP A 245 18.37 -20.44 9.48
CA ASP A 245 19.83 -20.49 9.33
C ASP A 245 20.33 -19.50 8.28
N LEU A 246 19.59 -19.33 7.19
CA LEU A 246 19.87 -18.32 6.19
C LEU A 246 19.75 -16.91 6.78
N ARG A 247 18.65 -16.59 7.47
CA ARG A 247 18.44 -15.26 8.10
C ARG A 247 19.54 -14.94 9.09
N GLN A 248 19.84 -15.87 10.00
CA GLN A 248 20.88 -15.69 11.00
C GLN A 248 22.25 -15.52 10.34
N GLY A 249 22.54 -16.28 9.29
CA GLY A 249 23.76 -16.12 8.51
C GLY A 249 23.92 -14.71 7.93
N ILE A 250 22.88 -14.20 7.27
CA ILE A 250 22.86 -12.84 6.69
C ILE A 250 23.06 -11.78 7.78
N CYS A 251 22.37 -11.90 8.92
CA CYS A 251 22.49 -10.98 10.05
C CYS A 251 23.90 -10.99 10.66
N GLN A 252 24.46 -12.18 10.93
CA GLN A 252 25.80 -12.32 11.50
C GLN A 252 26.90 -11.78 10.59
N LEU A 253 26.68 -11.83 9.28
CA LEU A 253 27.58 -11.26 8.28
C LEU A 253 27.43 -9.74 8.13
N GLY A 254 26.46 -9.12 8.80
CA GLY A 254 26.18 -7.68 8.69
C GLY A 254 25.62 -7.28 7.32
N TRP A 255 24.95 -8.21 6.63
CA TRP A 255 24.40 -7.97 5.29
C TRP A 255 22.95 -7.47 5.30
N ARG A 256 22.32 -7.42 6.49
CA ARG A 256 21.01 -6.85 6.75
C ARG A 256 21.14 -5.35 7.09
N ARG A 257 20.30 -4.49 6.52
CA ARG A 257 20.18 -3.08 6.98
C ARG A 257 19.56 -3.03 8.38
N GLU A 258 20.23 -2.32 9.28
CA GLU A 258 19.77 -2.13 10.67
C GLU A 258 18.76 -0.98 10.85
N SER A 259 18.64 -0.10 9.87
CA SER A 259 17.71 1.04 9.87
C SER A 259 16.96 1.14 8.55
N GLY A 260 15.72 1.65 8.61
CA GLY A 260 14.78 1.65 7.49
C GLY A 260 13.87 0.42 7.44
N ASP A 261 12.95 0.38 6.47
CA ASP A 261 12.04 -0.75 6.25
C ASP A 261 12.59 -1.70 5.18
N ASN A 262 12.97 -2.91 5.55
CA ASN A 262 13.50 -3.91 4.63
C ASN A 262 12.45 -4.51 3.68
N ARG A 263 11.18 -4.13 3.81
CA ARG A 263 10.17 -4.38 2.77
C ARG A 263 10.41 -3.56 1.51
N LEU A 264 11.01 -2.38 1.66
CA LEU A 264 11.29 -1.45 0.57
C LEU A 264 12.59 -1.84 -0.15
N VAL A 265 12.45 -2.29 -1.39
CA VAL A 265 13.55 -2.72 -2.26
C VAL A 265 13.53 -1.89 -3.55
N SER A 266 14.70 -1.42 -3.97
CA SER A 266 14.90 -0.63 -5.17
C SER A 266 14.79 -1.50 -6.43
N VAL A 267 13.87 -1.12 -7.33
CA VAL A 267 13.57 -1.83 -8.57
C VAL A 267 13.53 -0.85 -9.75
N ALA A 268 14.11 -1.24 -10.89
CA ALA A 268 14.08 -0.47 -12.13
C ALA A 268 13.64 -1.35 -13.31
N PRO A 269 12.94 -0.81 -14.33
CA PRO A 269 12.70 -1.53 -15.58
C PRO A 269 14.01 -1.92 -16.28
N LEU A 270 14.08 -3.13 -16.85
CA LEU A 270 15.28 -3.61 -17.54
C LEU A 270 15.62 -2.77 -18.79
N SER A 271 14.61 -2.17 -19.43
CA SER A 271 14.73 -1.39 -20.68
C SER A 271 15.51 -0.07 -20.57
N SER A 272 15.75 0.44 -19.36
CA SER A 272 16.28 1.79 -19.10
C SER A 272 17.80 1.85 -18.95
N HIS A 273 18.60 1.41 -19.93
CA HIS A 273 20.07 1.28 -19.73
C HIS A 273 20.85 2.60 -19.51
N LYS A 274 20.39 3.76 -20.04
CA LYS A 274 21.18 5.01 -20.02
C LYS A 274 20.93 5.95 -18.84
N ALA A 275 19.84 5.73 -18.11
CA ALA A 275 19.48 6.43 -16.87
C ALA A 275 18.55 5.51 -16.05
N ARG A 276 19.11 4.46 -15.44
CA ARG A 276 18.33 3.55 -14.60
C ARG A 276 17.84 4.30 -13.37
N VAL A 277 16.57 4.69 -13.36
CA VAL A 277 15.90 5.25 -12.18
C VAL A 277 15.33 4.09 -11.38
N PHE A 278 15.97 3.79 -10.27
CA PHE A 278 15.43 2.83 -9.30
C PHE A 278 14.28 3.48 -8.52
N LYS A 279 13.18 2.75 -8.38
CA LYS A 279 12.04 3.12 -7.55
C LYS A 279 11.98 2.18 -6.36
N SER A 280 11.69 2.73 -5.19
CA SER A 280 11.49 1.92 -3.99
C SER A 280 10.13 1.20 -4.06
N VAL A 281 10.11 -0.12 -3.85
CA VAL A 281 8.91 -0.96 -3.92
C VAL A 281 8.76 -1.74 -2.61
N ASP A 282 7.59 -1.67 -1.96
CA ASP A 282 7.22 -2.63 -0.90
C ASP A 282 7.00 -4.01 -1.53
N LEU A 283 8.05 -4.84 -1.47
CA LEU A 283 8.11 -6.12 -2.14
C LEU A 283 7.19 -7.16 -1.50
N VAL A 284 6.91 -7.06 -0.19
CA VAL A 284 5.95 -7.93 0.49
C VAL A 284 4.55 -7.65 -0.02
N ASN A 285 4.14 -6.37 -0.05
CA ASN A 285 2.83 -5.97 -0.52
C ASN A 285 2.66 -6.33 -2.01
N ALA A 286 3.66 -6.04 -2.85
CA ALA A 286 3.62 -6.37 -4.27
C ALA A 286 3.46 -7.89 -4.53
N LEU A 287 4.14 -8.73 -3.74
CA LEU A 287 3.99 -10.19 -3.81
C LEU A 287 2.61 -10.63 -3.32
N MET A 288 2.12 -10.09 -2.20
CA MET A 288 0.78 -10.38 -1.68
C MET A 288 -0.32 -10.00 -2.68
N GLN A 289 -0.15 -8.88 -3.39
CA GLN A 289 -1.04 -8.45 -4.47
C GLN A 289 -1.03 -9.44 -5.63
N SER A 290 0.16 -9.85 -6.07
CA SER A 290 0.31 -10.83 -7.17
C SER A 290 -0.22 -12.22 -6.81
N ALA A 291 -0.14 -12.61 -5.54
CA ALA A 291 -0.72 -13.86 -5.02
C ALA A 291 -2.24 -13.86 -4.89
N GLY A 292 -2.91 -12.74 -5.22
CA GLY A 292 -4.35 -12.58 -5.02
C GLY A 292 -4.74 -12.60 -3.54
N THR A 293 -3.79 -12.37 -2.64
CA THR A 293 -4.01 -12.28 -1.18
C THR A 293 -4.24 -10.83 -0.73
N ALA A 294 -3.78 -9.86 -1.52
CA ALA A 294 -4.27 -8.49 -1.52
C ALA A 294 -4.87 -8.19 -2.91
N GLU A 295 -6.01 -7.53 -2.98
CA GLU A 295 -6.56 -7.11 -4.27
C GLU A 295 -5.61 -6.06 -4.88
N ARG A 296 -5.23 -6.23 -6.15
CA ARG A 296 -4.54 -5.18 -6.91
C ARG A 296 -5.49 -3.99 -6.96
N VAL A 297 -5.16 -2.89 -6.28
CA VAL A 297 -5.99 -1.69 -6.28
C VAL A 297 -5.83 -1.01 -7.63
N SER A 298 -6.75 -1.33 -8.54
CA SER A 298 -6.89 -0.76 -9.87
C SER A 298 -8.19 0.05 -9.88
N PRO A 299 -8.36 1.03 -10.78
CA PRO A 299 -9.63 1.78 -10.83
C PRO A 299 -10.88 0.88 -10.88
N PRO A 300 -10.93 -0.21 -11.68
CA PRO A 300 -12.07 -1.13 -11.64
C PRO A 300 -12.30 -1.83 -10.29
N THR A 301 -11.25 -2.38 -9.67
CA THR A 301 -11.38 -3.10 -8.39
C THR A 301 -11.70 -2.14 -7.23
N TRP A 302 -11.11 -0.94 -7.26
CA TRP A 302 -11.34 0.12 -6.27
C TRP A 302 -12.77 0.68 -6.37
N LEU A 303 -13.32 0.84 -7.57
CA LEU A 303 -14.72 1.23 -7.78
C LEU A 303 -15.69 0.09 -7.44
N GLY A 304 -15.32 -1.16 -7.72
CA GLY A 304 -16.18 -2.34 -7.54
C GLY A 304 -16.52 -2.70 -6.09
N VAL A 305 -15.86 -2.10 -5.10
CA VAL A 305 -16.20 -2.26 -3.67
C VAL A 305 -16.95 -1.05 -3.10
N ARG A 306 -17.15 0.01 -3.90
CA ARG A 306 -17.89 1.22 -3.51
C ARG A 306 -19.41 1.02 -3.61
N HIS A 307 -19.94 0.02 -2.90
CA HIS A 307 -21.37 -0.25 -2.81
C HIS A 307 -21.81 -0.45 -1.35
N PRO A 308 -22.91 0.16 -0.89
CA PRO A 308 -23.30 0.05 0.50
C PRO A 308 -23.69 -1.39 0.84
N THR A 309 -23.28 -1.87 2.02
CA THR A 309 -23.74 -3.14 2.57
C THR A 309 -25.25 -3.11 2.83
N ALA A 310 -25.88 -4.27 3.04
CA ALA A 310 -27.33 -4.33 3.29
C ALA A 310 -27.79 -3.42 4.43
N ILE A 311 -27.05 -3.41 5.54
CA ILE A 311 -27.34 -2.54 6.69
C ILE A 311 -27.11 -1.06 6.37
N GLN A 312 -26.00 -0.75 5.68
CA GLN A 312 -25.75 0.63 5.27
C GLN A 312 -26.87 1.15 4.37
N ARG A 313 -27.40 0.34 3.44
CA ARG A 313 -28.57 0.70 2.63
C ARG A 313 -29.79 1.02 3.48
N THR A 314 -30.12 0.19 4.46
CA THR A 314 -31.25 0.46 5.37
C THR A 314 -31.09 1.78 6.13
N LEU A 315 -29.89 2.08 6.64
CA LEU A 315 -29.61 3.34 7.34
C LEU A 315 -29.66 4.55 6.40
N ILE A 316 -29.13 4.41 5.19
CA ILE A 316 -29.15 5.42 4.13
C ILE A 316 -30.60 5.72 3.71
N GLU A 317 -31.40 4.69 3.43
CA GLU A 317 -32.81 4.83 3.06
C GLU A 317 -33.60 5.53 4.16
N ALA A 318 -33.40 5.16 5.42
CA ALA A 318 -34.02 5.84 6.56
C ALA A 318 -33.61 7.32 6.65
N ARG A 319 -32.33 7.63 6.42
CA ARG A 319 -31.80 9.00 6.40
C ARG A 319 -32.44 9.83 5.28
N LEU A 320 -32.51 9.28 4.07
CA LEU A 320 -33.13 9.95 2.91
C LEU A 320 -34.62 10.17 3.13
N GLN A 321 -35.35 9.19 3.66
CA GLN A 321 -36.79 9.33 3.97
C GLN A 321 -37.05 10.40 5.03
N ALA A 322 -36.18 10.51 6.04
CA ALA A 322 -36.25 11.60 7.03
C ALA A 322 -36.04 13.00 6.41
N HIS A 323 -35.53 13.09 5.18
CA HIS A 323 -35.30 14.32 4.43
C HIS A 323 -36.12 14.34 3.12
N ALA A 324 -37.36 13.84 3.16
CA ALA A 324 -38.30 13.86 2.02
C ALA A 324 -37.75 13.20 0.75
N GLY A 325 -36.97 12.13 0.90
CA GLY A 325 -36.32 11.41 -0.19
C GLY A 325 -34.94 11.94 -0.59
N GLY A 326 -34.45 13.00 0.09
CA GLY A 326 -33.18 13.67 -0.19
C GLY A 326 -33.31 14.86 -1.16
N PRO A 327 -32.20 15.52 -1.54
CA PRO A 327 -32.20 16.63 -2.49
C PRO A 327 -32.71 16.25 -3.89
N ARG A 328 -33.56 17.07 -4.50
CA ARG A 328 -34.05 16.86 -5.87
C ARG A 328 -33.02 17.33 -6.88
N ILE A 329 -32.43 16.40 -7.62
CA ILE A 329 -31.34 16.67 -8.57
C ILE A 329 -31.87 16.61 -10.01
N ALA A 330 -31.68 17.69 -10.76
CA ALA A 330 -31.91 17.72 -12.19
C ALA A 330 -30.65 17.34 -12.97
N VAL A 331 -30.72 16.27 -13.75
CA VAL A 331 -29.68 15.86 -14.70
C VAL A 331 -30.05 16.40 -16.08
N MET A 332 -29.33 17.41 -16.54
CA MET A 332 -29.48 17.97 -17.89
C MET A 332 -28.52 17.22 -18.83
N LEU A 333 -29.05 16.20 -19.51
CA LEU A 333 -28.32 15.36 -20.44
C LEU A 333 -28.24 16.03 -21.80
N ILE A 334 -27.06 16.55 -22.13
CA ILE A 334 -26.82 17.33 -23.34
C ILE A 334 -26.35 16.38 -24.45
N ASP A 335 -27.05 16.41 -25.57
CA ASP A 335 -26.69 15.69 -26.79
C ASP A 335 -26.55 16.64 -27.98
N SER A 336 -25.33 17.15 -28.15
CA SER A 336 -25.00 18.07 -29.24
C SER A 336 -24.92 17.39 -30.61
N ASN A 337 -24.77 16.05 -30.66
CA ASN A 337 -24.46 15.30 -31.88
C ASN A 337 -25.64 14.48 -32.41
N GLY A 338 -26.73 14.36 -31.65
CA GLY A 338 -27.86 13.53 -32.02
C GLY A 338 -27.58 12.02 -31.85
N ASP A 339 -26.77 11.65 -30.86
CA ASP A 339 -26.39 10.26 -30.59
C ASP A 339 -27.37 9.59 -29.62
N ALA A 340 -28.41 8.98 -30.19
CA ALA A 340 -29.43 8.27 -29.44
C ALA A 340 -28.87 7.09 -28.61
N ALA A 341 -27.78 6.44 -29.07
CA ALA A 341 -27.17 5.33 -28.35
C ALA A 341 -26.43 5.83 -27.10
N ALA A 342 -25.71 6.94 -27.22
CA ALA A 342 -25.03 7.59 -26.10
C ALA A 342 -26.03 8.09 -25.04
N VAL A 343 -27.15 8.69 -25.47
CA VAL A 343 -28.26 9.08 -24.56
C VAL A 343 -28.82 7.87 -23.82
N ALA A 344 -29.12 6.79 -24.54
CA ALA A 344 -29.65 5.56 -23.96
C ALA A 344 -28.65 4.92 -22.97
N ALA A 345 -27.34 4.95 -23.25
CA ALA A 345 -26.32 4.43 -22.35
C ALA A 345 -26.25 5.21 -21.03
N THR A 346 -26.27 6.56 -21.09
CA THR A 346 -26.29 7.40 -19.89
C THR A 346 -27.56 7.16 -19.06
N GLN A 347 -28.74 7.14 -19.68
CA GLN A 347 -30.01 6.87 -19.00
C GLN A 347 -30.06 5.45 -18.41
N ALA A 348 -29.54 4.46 -19.13
CA ALA A 348 -29.41 3.09 -18.63
C ALA A 348 -28.50 3.02 -17.41
N SER A 349 -27.39 3.76 -17.37
CA SER A 349 -26.52 3.81 -16.19
C SER A 349 -27.22 4.39 -14.96
N LEU A 350 -28.02 5.45 -15.12
CA LEU A 350 -28.87 6.02 -14.06
C LEU A 350 -29.93 5.03 -13.55
N THR A 351 -30.44 4.17 -14.43
CA THR A 351 -31.50 3.20 -14.09
C THR A 351 -30.95 1.90 -13.51
N ALA A 352 -29.86 1.39 -14.07
CA ALA A 352 -29.19 0.16 -13.66
C ALA A 352 -28.54 0.30 -12.27
N VAL A 353 -28.15 1.53 -11.93
CA VAL A 353 -27.62 1.92 -10.63
C VAL A 353 -28.74 2.57 -9.82
N ALA A 354 -29.64 1.76 -9.24
CA ALA A 354 -30.75 2.25 -8.42
C ALA A 354 -30.32 2.79 -7.04
N CYS A 355 -29.28 3.63 -6.98
CA CYS A 355 -28.69 4.09 -5.72
C CYS A 355 -29.31 5.40 -5.19
N TYR A 356 -29.94 6.20 -6.04
CA TYR A 356 -30.67 7.39 -5.61
C TYR A 356 -31.87 7.70 -6.52
N GLN A 357 -33.07 7.77 -5.95
CA GLN A 357 -34.32 7.85 -6.73
C GLN A 357 -34.85 9.28 -6.93
N ASN A 358 -34.42 10.26 -6.13
CA ASN A 358 -34.94 11.62 -6.20
C ASN A 358 -34.17 12.47 -7.24
N GLN A 359 -34.05 11.94 -8.46
CA GLN A 359 -33.41 12.60 -9.59
C GLN A 359 -34.37 12.64 -10.77
N GLN A 360 -34.23 13.67 -11.60
CA GLN A 360 -35.02 13.84 -12.82
C GLN A 360 -34.09 14.17 -13.98
N THR A 361 -34.28 13.50 -15.12
CA THR A 361 -33.43 13.69 -16.31
C THR A 361 -34.18 14.44 -17.41
N TRP A 362 -33.54 15.43 -18.02
CA TRP A 362 -33.98 16.12 -19.24
C TRP A 362 -32.98 15.90 -20.36
N VAL A 363 -33.46 15.60 -21.57
CA VAL A 363 -32.61 15.42 -22.75
C VAL A 363 -32.62 16.71 -23.56
N VAL A 364 -31.49 17.41 -23.58
CA VAL A 364 -31.29 18.67 -24.31
C VAL A 364 -30.52 18.38 -25.58
N GLY A 365 -31.20 18.33 -26.71
CA GLY A 365 -30.63 17.82 -27.97
C GLY A 365 -30.71 18.81 -29.13
N ALA A 366 -29.82 18.65 -30.12
CA ALA A 366 -29.87 19.41 -31.38
C ALA A 366 -30.91 18.85 -32.40
N CYS A 367 -31.35 17.61 -32.22
CA CYS A 367 -32.24 16.90 -33.14
C CYS A 367 -33.70 16.87 -32.65
N ALA A 368 -34.61 17.54 -33.37
CA ALA A 368 -36.03 17.63 -32.98
C ALA A 368 -36.71 16.26 -32.88
N GLN A 369 -36.38 15.33 -33.77
CA GLN A 369 -36.97 13.98 -33.78
C GLN A 369 -36.57 13.19 -32.54
N GLN A 370 -35.28 13.16 -32.21
CA GLN A 370 -34.77 12.45 -31.03
C GLN A 370 -35.26 13.08 -29.73
N VAL A 371 -35.32 14.41 -29.67
CA VAL A 371 -35.89 15.12 -28.52
C VAL A 371 -37.36 14.77 -28.31
N SER A 372 -38.13 14.61 -29.40
CA SER A 372 -39.55 14.24 -29.32
C SER A 372 -39.80 12.84 -28.75
N ASP A 373 -38.84 11.91 -28.89
CA ASP A 373 -38.91 10.57 -28.31
C ASP A 373 -38.91 10.59 -26.76
N HIS A 374 -38.49 11.71 -26.16
CA HIS A 374 -38.46 11.92 -24.71
C HIS A 374 -39.64 12.74 -24.17
N GLY A 375 -40.65 13.04 -24.99
CA GLY A 375 -41.88 13.75 -24.57
C GLY A 375 -41.60 15.08 -23.89
N GLU A 376 -42.26 15.36 -22.76
CA GLU A 376 -42.09 16.61 -21.99
C GLU A 376 -40.69 16.78 -21.36
N ARG A 377 -39.86 15.72 -21.34
CA ARG A 377 -38.48 15.76 -20.84
C ARG A 377 -37.47 16.03 -21.96
N GLY A 378 -37.92 16.12 -23.21
CA GLY A 378 -37.10 16.52 -24.34
C GLY A 378 -37.12 18.03 -24.56
N VAL A 379 -35.95 18.66 -24.67
CA VAL A 379 -35.78 20.08 -24.99
C VAL A 379 -34.88 20.24 -26.22
N LEU A 380 -35.35 20.96 -27.24
CA LEU A 380 -34.56 21.27 -28.43
C LEU A 380 -33.67 22.49 -28.15
N ILE A 381 -32.39 22.41 -28.53
CA ILE A 381 -31.48 23.55 -28.44
C ILE A 381 -32.01 24.69 -29.33
N SER A 382 -32.28 25.83 -28.70
CA SER A 382 -32.82 27.03 -29.37
C SER A 382 -31.80 27.71 -30.28
N ALA A 383 -32.27 28.58 -31.16
CA ALA A 383 -31.42 29.41 -32.02
C ALA A 383 -30.49 30.35 -31.22
N ASP A 384 -30.86 30.66 -29.97
CA ASP A 384 -30.06 31.48 -29.04
C ASP A 384 -28.92 30.68 -28.37
N GLY A 385 -28.82 29.37 -28.66
CA GLY A 385 -27.74 28.48 -28.23
C GLY A 385 -28.04 27.64 -26.99
N LEU A 386 -27.07 26.80 -26.61
CA LEU A 386 -27.21 25.85 -25.51
C LEU A 386 -27.42 26.54 -24.15
N ALA A 387 -26.60 27.53 -23.80
CA ALA A 387 -26.70 28.25 -22.53
C ALA A 387 -28.08 28.91 -22.33
N ALA A 388 -28.61 29.57 -23.37
CA ALA A 388 -29.94 30.18 -23.33
C ALA A 388 -31.04 29.14 -23.13
N THR A 389 -30.93 27.99 -23.81
CA THR A 389 -31.85 26.86 -23.67
C THR A 389 -31.82 26.28 -22.26
N LEU A 390 -30.63 26.08 -21.68
CA LEU A 390 -30.47 25.62 -20.30
C LEU A 390 -31.08 26.61 -19.31
N ASN A 391 -30.87 27.91 -19.48
CA ASN A 391 -31.45 28.93 -18.59
C ASN A 391 -32.98 28.94 -18.62
N GLN A 392 -33.59 28.81 -19.80
CA GLN A 392 -35.04 28.67 -19.94
C GLN A 392 -35.53 27.41 -19.21
N LEU A 393 -34.83 26.29 -19.38
CA LEU A 393 -35.17 25.05 -18.69
C LEU A 393 -35.08 25.24 -17.16
N VAL A 394 -33.97 25.74 -16.61
CA VAL A 394 -33.81 26.00 -15.17
C VAL A 394 -34.95 26.87 -14.63
N ALA A 395 -35.35 27.92 -15.36
CA ALA A 395 -36.42 28.85 -14.96
C ALA A 395 -37.81 28.21 -14.85
N THR A 396 -38.05 27.12 -15.58
CA THR A 396 -39.35 26.40 -15.54
C THR A 396 -39.45 25.34 -14.44
N GLN A 397 -38.36 25.04 -13.74
CA GLN A 397 -38.31 23.93 -12.77
C GLN A 397 -38.29 24.40 -11.31
N GLU A 398 -39.45 24.76 -10.76
CA GLU A 398 -39.56 25.24 -9.36
C GLU A 398 -39.34 24.15 -8.29
N SER A 399 -39.43 22.88 -8.68
CA SER A 399 -39.31 21.73 -7.77
C SER A 399 -37.91 21.09 -7.74
N ILE A 400 -36.87 21.80 -8.17
CA ILE A 400 -35.49 21.28 -8.24
C ILE A 400 -34.60 22.03 -7.25
N ASP A 401 -33.73 21.29 -6.58
CA ASP A 401 -32.81 21.85 -5.59
C ASP A 401 -31.40 22.06 -6.19
N TRP A 402 -30.97 21.14 -7.07
CA TRP A 402 -29.65 21.14 -7.69
C TRP A 402 -29.70 20.78 -9.17
N VAL A 403 -28.83 21.38 -9.97
CA VAL A 403 -28.71 21.17 -11.42
C VAL A 403 -27.32 20.62 -11.74
N LEU A 404 -27.28 19.51 -12.50
CA LEU A 404 -26.07 18.85 -13.00
C LEU A 404 -26.12 18.79 -14.52
N LEU A 405 -25.08 19.28 -15.19
CA LEU A 405 -24.92 19.13 -16.64
C LEU A 405 -24.12 17.85 -16.93
N VAL A 406 -24.59 17.04 -17.88
CA VAL A 406 -23.93 15.76 -18.25
C VAL A 406 -23.95 15.57 -19.75
N ASP A 407 -22.86 15.03 -20.28
CA ASP A 407 -22.73 14.75 -21.70
C ASP A 407 -23.30 13.38 -22.05
N ALA A 408 -24.04 13.29 -23.16
CA ALA A 408 -24.48 11.99 -23.70
C ALA A 408 -23.28 11.05 -23.88
N GLY A 409 -23.40 9.81 -23.37
CA GLY A 409 -22.34 8.81 -23.33
C GLY A 409 -21.56 8.74 -22.02
N THR A 410 -21.71 9.74 -21.13
CA THR A 410 -21.17 9.70 -19.77
C THR A 410 -21.98 8.73 -18.91
N LEU A 411 -21.32 7.90 -18.10
CA LEU A 411 -21.98 6.86 -17.30
C LEU A 411 -21.87 7.18 -15.81
N PHE A 412 -22.95 7.04 -15.04
CA PHE A 412 -22.89 7.24 -13.59
C PHE A 412 -22.20 6.06 -12.90
N THR A 413 -21.37 6.34 -11.90
CA THR A 413 -20.81 5.28 -11.06
C THR A 413 -21.89 4.71 -10.15
N ALA A 414 -21.61 3.53 -9.60
CA ALA A 414 -22.58 2.79 -8.81
C ALA A 414 -23.06 3.53 -7.55
N SER A 415 -22.25 4.40 -6.94
CA SER A 415 -22.64 5.10 -5.71
C SER A 415 -22.48 6.62 -5.79
N GLY A 416 -22.00 7.16 -6.92
CA GLY A 416 -21.64 8.57 -7.05
C GLY A 416 -22.80 9.51 -6.68
N LEU A 417 -23.97 9.33 -7.32
CA LEU A 417 -25.13 10.20 -7.07
C LEU A 417 -25.71 10.04 -5.65
N LEU A 418 -25.64 8.83 -5.09
CA LEU A 418 -26.07 8.56 -3.72
C LEU A 418 -25.18 9.25 -2.70
N MET A 419 -23.86 9.09 -2.84
CA MET A 419 -22.89 9.74 -1.96
C MET A 419 -23.02 11.25 -2.03
N LEU A 420 -23.15 11.79 -3.24
CA LEU A 420 -23.41 13.20 -3.47
C LEU A 420 -24.67 13.69 -2.72
N ALA A 421 -25.79 12.97 -2.84
CA ALA A 421 -27.02 13.32 -2.12
C ALA A 421 -26.84 13.28 -0.59
N LEU A 422 -26.12 12.30 -0.06
CA LEU A 422 -25.83 12.18 1.37
C LEU A 422 -24.93 13.29 1.91
N TYR A 423 -23.97 13.75 1.12
CA TYR A 423 -23.13 14.90 1.49
C TYR A 423 -23.91 16.21 1.42
N ILE A 424 -24.73 16.43 0.38
CA ILE A 424 -25.55 17.63 0.22
C ILE A 424 -26.44 17.88 1.45
N LEU A 425 -26.96 16.83 2.08
CA LEU A 425 -27.79 16.94 3.30
C LEU A 425 -27.09 17.55 4.52
N VAL A 426 -25.75 17.60 4.52
CA VAL A 426 -24.96 18.19 5.61
C VAL A 426 -24.14 19.40 5.17
N LEU A 427 -24.26 19.80 3.90
CA LEU A 427 -23.60 21.00 3.41
C LEU A 427 -24.25 22.26 4.01
N PRO A 428 -23.45 23.30 4.31
CA PRO A 428 -23.98 24.57 4.76
C PRO A 428 -24.77 25.27 3.64
N ASP A 429 -25.69 26.15 4.01
CA ASP A 429 -26.57 26.86 3.08
C ASP A 429 -25.85 27.83 2.14
N ASP A 430 -24.66 28.27 2.54
CA ASP A 430 -23.76 29.13 1.77
C ASP A 430 -23.02 28.37 0.66
N CYS A 431 -23.09 27.03 0.65
CA CYS A 431 -22.58 26.22 -0.45
C CYS A 431 -23.51 26.33 -1.67
N GLN A 432 -22.99 26.93 -2.75
CA GLN A 432 -23.74 27.18 -3.99
C GLN A 432 -23.36 26.26 -5.14
N ALA A 433 -22.18 25.63 -5.07
CA ALA A 433 -21.78 24.62 -6.02
C ALA A 433 -21.01 23.48 -5.36
N VAL A 434 -21.09 22.31 -5.96
CA VAL A 434 -20.36 21.12 -5.55
C VAL A 434 -19.70 20.51 -6.78
N TYR A 435 -18.47 20.04 -6.66
CA TYR A 435 -17.84 19.20 -7.68
C TYR A 435 -17.30 17.94 -7.03
N ALA A 436 -17.16 16.91 -7.84
CA ALA A 436 -16.75 15.60 -7.40
C ALA A 436 -15.54 15.10 -8.21
N ASP A 437 -15.03 13.93 -7.81
CA ASP A 437 -14.02 13.22 -8.59
C ASP A 437 -14.68 12.53 -9.80
N GLU A 438 -13.86 12.03 -10.71
CA GLU A 438 -14.32 11.45 -11.97
C GLU A 438 -13.45 10.28 -12.40
N VAL A 439 -14.06 9.32 -13.08
CA VAL A 439 -13.36 8.26 -13.80
C VAL A 439 -13.24 8.70 -15.25
N VAL A 440 -12.04 8.60 -15.82
CA VAL A 440 -11.79 9.02 -17.20
C VAL A 440 -11.59 7.79 -18.07
N ALA A 441 -12.46 7.60 -19.06
CA ALA A 441 -12.28 6.58 -20.08
C ALA A 441 -11.21 7.03 -21.07
N LEU A 442 -10.14 6.24 -21.18
CA LEU A 442 -9.02 6.47 -22.10
C LEU A 442 -9.25 5.73 -23.43
N ASP A 443 -8.63 6.19 -24.52
CA ASP A 443 -8.83 5.68 -25.89
C ASP A 443 -8.54 4.17 -26.07
N ASN A 444 -7.78 3.58 -25.15
CA ASN A 444 -7.43 2.16 -25.12
C ASN A 444 -8.40 1.29 -24.28
N ALA A 445 -9.57 1.82 -23.93
CA ALA A 445 -10.55 1.21 -23.02
C ALA A 445 -10.04 0.99 -21.57
N GLN A 446 -8.92 1.61 -21.18
CA GLN A 446 -8.51 1.67 -19.77
C GLN A 446 -9.26 2.81 -19.05
N LEU A 447 -9.42 2.64 -17.73
CA LEU A 447 -9.97 3.67 -16.86
C LEU A 447 -8.84 4.38 -16.13
N GLY A 448 -8.77 5.70 -16.28
CA GLY A 448 -8.04 6.60 -15.40
C GLY A 448 -8.94 7.15 -14.28
N LEU A 449 -8.34 7.77 -13.28
CA LEU A 449 -9.07 8.46 -12.21
C LEU A 449 -8.59 9.91 -12.10
N ALA A 450 -9.54 10.83 -12.13
CA ALA A 450 -9.38 12.24 -11.80
C ALA A 450 -9.89 12.49 -10.38
N MET A 451 -9.07 12.09 -9.41
CA MET A 451 -9.14 12.41 -7.99
C MET A 451 -8.63 13.83 -7.79
N ARG A 452 -9.56 14.79 -7.77
CA ARG A 452 -9.24 16.22 -7.76
C ARG A 452 -8.87 16.65 -6.34
N PRO A 453 -7.95 17.61 -6.15
CA PRO A 453 -7.77 18.26 -4.87
C PRO A 453 -8.94 19.21 -4.56
N THR A 454 -8.90 19.86 -3.40
CA THR A 454 -9.81 20.98 -3.08
C THR A 454 -9.63 22.10 -4.11
N LEU A 455 -10.71 22.87 -4.34
CA LEU A 455 -10.76 23.84 -5.42
C LEU A 455 -9.87 25.02 -5.10
N TYR A 456 -8.92 25.23 -6.00
CA TYR A 456 -8.04 26.36 -6.01
C TYR A 456 -8.18 27.08 -7.33
N LEU A 457 -8.30 28.41 -7.27
CA LEU A 457 -8.57 29.22 -8.45
C LEU A 457 -7.46 29.09 -9.50
N ASP A 458 -6.20 29.00 -9.07
CA ASP A 458 -5.07 28.86 -9.98
C ASP A 458 -5.15 27.55 -10.78
N MET A 459 -5.51 26.44 -10.13
CA MET A 459 -5.69 25.17 -10.84
C MET A 459 -6.92 25.15 -11.75
N LEU A 460 -8.03 25.79 -11.34
CA LEU A 460 -9.23 25.91 -12.19
C LEU A 460 -8.93 26.70 -13.46
N VAL A 461 -8.15 27.78 -13.34
CA VAL A 461 -7.75 28.62 -14.49
C VAL A 461 -6.69 27.94 -15.35
N SER A 462 -5.72 27.25 -14.73
CA SER A 462 -4.64 26.58 -15.47
C SER A 462 -5.05 25.27 -16.13
N ALA A 463 -6.08 24.56 -15.65
CA ALA A 463 -6.58 23.34 -16.28
C ALA A 463 -8.13 23.22 -16.18
N PRO A 464 -8.89 24.12 -16.85
CA PRO A 464 -10.35 24.08 -16.80
C PRO A 464 -10.92 22.77 -17.33
N SER A 465 -10.31 22.20 -18.39
CA SER A 465 -10.64 20.88 -18.93
C SER A 465 -10.75 19.77 -17.87
N THR A 466 -9.97 19.85 -16.80
CA THR A 466 -9.98 18.88 -15.69
C THR A 466 -10.85 19.32 -14.53
N MET A 467 -10.91 20.63 -14.23
CA MET A 467 -11.55 21.15 -13.02
C MET A 467 -12.97 21.67 -13.21
N SER A 468 -13.34 22.08 -14.43
CA SER A 468 -14.58 22.80 -14.77
C SER A 468 -15.74 21.86 -15.15
N ARG A 469 -15.59 20.55 -15.01
CA ARG A 469 -16.58 19.57 -15.51
C ARG A 469 -17.45 19.01 -14.38
N HIS A 470 -18.72 18.83 -14.71
CA HIS A 470 -19.71 18.09 -13.91
C HIS A 470 -19.92 18.70 -12.51
N TRP A 471 -19.96 20.02 -12.44
CA TRP A 471 -20.35 20.69 -11.20
C TRP A 471 -21.88 20.60 -11.02
N LEU A 472 -22.29 20.52 -9.75
CA LEU A 472 -23.67 20.67 -9.34
C LEU A 472 -23.87 22.09 -8.85
N PHE A 473 -24.87 22.77 -9.39
CA PHE A 473 -25.21 24.13 -9.03
C PHE A 473 -26.51 24.17 -8.27
N ARG A 474 -26.55 24.94 -7.18
CA ARG A 474 -27.78 25.12 -6.42
C ARG A 474 -28.78 25.91 -7.28
N HIS A 475 -29.93 25.30 -7.56
CA HIS A 475 -30.92 25.81 -8.53
C HIS A 475 -31.36 27.24 -8.22
N ARG A 476 -31.74 27.50 -6.95
CA ARG A 476 -32.17 28.83 -6.49
C ARG A 476 -31.15 29.93 -6.78
N MET A 477 -29.86 29.60 -6.66
CA MET A 477 -28.79 30.58 -6.88
C MET A 477 -28.46 30.74 -8.35
N LEU A 478 -28.45 29.65 -9.12
CA LEU A 478 -28.31 29.73 -10.57
C LEU A 478 -29.38 30.63 -11.19
N LEU A 479 -30.62 30.57 -10.70
CA LEU A 479 -31.69 31.48 -11.10
C LEU A 479 -31.46 32.92 -10.66
N ALA A 480 -31.14 33.15 -9.38
CA ALA A 480 -30.91 34.49 -8.85
C ALA A 480 -29.75 35.21 -9.55
N ASP A 481 -28.76 34.45 -10.00
CA ASP A 481 -27.58 34.91 -10.72
C ASP A 481 -27.84 35.22 -12.20
N GLY A 482 -29.04 34.96 -12.72
CA GLY A 482 -29.40 35.17 -14.12
C GLY A 482 -29.05 34.00 -15.05
N GLY A 483 -28.68 32.84 -14.50
CA GLY A 483 -28.33 31.64 -15.25
C GLY A 483 -26.89 31.61 -15.79
N PHE A 484 -26.62 30.65 -16.66
CA PHE A 484 -25.37 30.54 -17.41
C PHE A 484 -25.18 31.73 -18.36
N PRO A 485 -23.95 32.27 -18.49
CA PRO A 485 -23.71 33.45 -19.31
C PRO A 485 -23.84 33.13 -20.81
N ALA A 486 -24.85 33.72 -21.46
CA ALA A 486 -25.05 33.62 -22.90
C ALA A 486 -23.90 34.32 -23.67
N GLY A 487 -23.45 33.74 -24.79
CA GLY A 487 -22.40 34.31 -25.64
C GLY A 487 -20.95 34.01 -25.23
N GLN A 488 -20.73 33.01 -24.37
CA GLN A 488 -19.39 32.51 -24.01
C GLN A 488 -19.01 31.21 -24.75
N GLY A 489 -19.60 30.97 -25.92
CA GLY A 489 -19.37 29.75 -26.69
C GLY A 489 -19.66 28.49 -25.86
N ASP A 490 -18.82 27.48 -26.00
CA ASP A 490 -18.95 26.20 -25.29
C ASP A 490 -18.36 26.25 -23.86
N ALA A 491 -17.65 27.32 -23.48
CA ALA A 491 -17.09 27.52 -22.14
C ALA A 491 -18.03 28.31 -21.18
N PHE A 492 -19.33 28.36 -21.47
CA PHE A 492 -20.31 29.06 -20.61
C PHE A 492 -20.34 28.53 -19.17
N GLU A 493 -20.11 27.22 -18.98
CA GLU A 493 -20.08 26.62 -17.64
C GLU A 493 -18.90 27.16 -16.84
N LEU A 494 -17.69 27.16 -17.42
CA LEU A 494 -16.50 27.79 -16.84
C LEU A 494 -16.75 29.27 -16.53
N GLY A 495 -17.37 29.99 -17.46
CA GLY A 495 -17.75 31.40 -17.27
C GLY A 495 -18.64 31.62 -16.06
N TYR A 496 -19.64 30.75 -15.84
CA TYR A 496 -20.50 30.79 -14.66
C TYR A 496 -19.72 30.44 -13.38
N GLN A 497 -18.89 29.40 -13.40
CA GLN A 497 -18.09 28.97 -12.25
C GLN A 497 -17.13 30.07 -11.78
N LEU A 498 -16.41 30.71 -12.71
CA LEU A 498 -15.52 31.84 -12.42
C LEU A 498 -16.30 33.05 -11.87
N GLY A 499 -17.48 33.34 -12.41
CA GLY A 499 -18.38 34.38 -11.90
C GLY A 499 -18.96 34.06 -10.52
N LEU A 500 -19.25 32.79 -10.24
CA LEU A 500 -19.71 32.32 -8.93
C LEU A 500 -18.62 32.52 -7.87
N VAL A 501 -17.39 32.07 -8.14
CA VAL A 501 -16.24 32.25 -7.25
C VAL A 501 -15.95 33.73 -7.01
N GLN A 502 -16.09 34.58 -8.03
CA GLN A 502 -15.89 36.02 -7.89
C GLN A 502 -16.93 36.68 -6.96
N ARG A 503 -18.20 36.26 -7.04
CA ARG A 503 -19.30 36.86 -6.27
C ARG A 503 -19.36 36.38 -4.82
N TYR A 504 -19.12 35.09 -4.61
CA TYR A 504 -19.35 34.43 -3.32
C TYR A 504 -18.07 33.89 -2.65
N GLY A 505 -16.92 34.03 -3.31
CA GLY A 505 -15.63 33.50 -2.84
C GLY A 505 -15.50 31.98 -3.08
N LEU A 506 -14.27 31.47 -2.92
CA LEU A 506 -13.98 30.03 -3.09
C LEU A 506 -14.73 29.15 -2.09
N ALA A 507 -15.01 29.68 -0.89
CA ALA A 507 -15.71 28.97 0.17
C ALA A 507 -17.19 28.65 -0.15
N CYS A 508 -17.76 29.14 -1.24
CA CYS A 508 -19.10 28.73 -1.67
C CYS A 508 -19.10 27.38 -2.41
N VAL A 509 -17.94 26.87 -2.79
CA VAL A 509 -17.80 25.60 -3.53
C VAL A 509 -17.28 24.51 -2.59
N ARG A 510 -17.79 23.28 -2.74
CA ARG A 510 -17.33 22.11 -1.97
C ARG A 510 -16.91 20.98 -2.89
N HIS A 511 -15.82 20.32 -2.52
CA HIS A 511 -15.37 19.08 -3.14
C HIS A 511 -15.98 17.89 -2.42
N ILE A 512 -16.43 16.90 -3.17
CA ILE A 512 -16.75 15.57 -2.65
C ILE A 512 -15.77 14.58 -3.26
N ALA A 513 -14.96 13.95 -2.42
CA ALA A 513 -13.96 12.96 -2.83
C ALA A 513 -14.60 11.60 -3.16
N GLU A 514 -15.49 11.59 -4.16
CA GLU A 514 -16.17 10.42 -4.70
C GLU A 514 -16.22 10.53 -6.23
N PRO A 515 -15.83 9.50 -6.98
CA PRO A 515 -16.02 9.50 -8.43
C PRO A 515 -17.50 9.44 -8.78
N LEU A 516 -18.03 10.52 -9.34
CA LEU A 516 -19.46 10.64 -9.66
C LEU A 516 -19.84 9.83 -10.91
N LEU A 517 -18.96 9.86 -11.92
CA LEU A 517 -19.25 9.38 -13.26
C LEU A 517 -17.97 8.92 -13.98
N VAL A 518 -18.19 8.21 -15.08
CA VAL A 518 -17.21 7.77 -16.07
C VAL A 518 -17.43 8.59 -17.33
N ALA A 519 -16.52 9.53 -17.60
CA ALA A 519 -16.59 10.43 -18.74
C ALA A 519 -15.46 10.18 -19.74
N SER A 520 -15.65 10.66 -20.97
CA SER A 520 -14.56 10.72 -21.95
C SER A 520 -13.49 11.71 -21.51
N ALA A 521 -12.23 11.38 -21.85
CA ALA A 521 -11.09 12.30 -21.70
C ALA A 521 -11.25 13.58 -22.54
N ASN A 522 -12.04 13.56 -23.61
CA ASN A 522 -12.25 14.71 -24.48
C ASN A 522 -13.24 15.71 -23.87
N THR A 523 -12.93 17.00 -23.99
CA THR A 523 -13.80 18.11 -23.57
C THR A 523 -14.62 18.65 -24.74
N ARG A 524 -15.71 19.35 -24.41
CA ARG A 524 -16.62 19.95 -25.41
C ARG A 524 -16.13 21.27 -25.98
N HIS A 525 -15.45 22.08 -25.17
CA HIS A 525 -14.99 23.40 -25.56
C HIS A 525 -13.53 23.39 -26.01
N GLY A 526 -13.21 24.25 -26.97
CA GLY A 526 -11.84 24.51 -27.41
C GLY A 526 -11.12 25.54 -26.52
N ASP A 527 -9.79 25.54 -26.59
CA ASP A 527 -8.91 26.43 -25.83
C ASP A 527 -9.27 27.92 -25.95
N GLU A 528 -9.81 28.36 -27.10
CA GLU A 528 -10.15 29.78 -27.35
C GLU A 528 -11.30 30.29 -26.49
N ASP A 529 -12.38 29.51 -26.34
CA ASP A 529 -13.53 29.88 -25.50
C ASP A 529 -13.14 29.93 -24.02
N GLU A 530 -12.30 28.97 -23.58
CA GLU A 530 -11.74 28.97 -22.22
C GLU A 530 -10.88 30.21 -21.97
N GLN A 531 -9.96 30.55 -22.87
CA GLN A 531 -9.12 31.75 -22.78
C GLN A 531 -9.96 33.02 -22.67
N GLN A 532 -11.04 33.12 -23.45
CA GLN A 532 -11.93 34.26 -23.43
C GLN A 532 -12.71 34.37 -22.11
N ALA A 533 -13.18 33.25 -21.55
CA ALA A 533 -13.84 33.20 -20.24
C ALA A 533 -12.88 33.60 -19.11
N ILE A 534 -11.66 33.06 -19.11
CA ILE A 534 -10.60 33.41 -18.15
C ILE A 534 -10.24 34.90 -18.27
N SER A 535 -10.05 35.42 -19.49
CA SER A 535 -9.69 36.83 -19.72
C SER A 535 -10.75 37.78 -19.18
N ARG A 536 -12.03 37.47 -19.35
CA ARG A 536 -13.15 38.25 -18.76
C ARG A 536 -13.12 38.22 -17.25
N HIS A 537 -12.91 37.04 -16.65
CA HIS A 537 -12.78 36.89 -15.20
C HIS A 537 -11.61 37.72 -14.65
N LEU A 538 -10.45 37.67 -15.29
CA LEU A 538 -9.28 38.46 -14.90
C LEU A 538 -9.54 39.97 -15.01
N ALA A 539 -10.17 40.43 -16.10
CA ALA A 539 -10.56 41.82 -16.26
C ALA A 539 -11.54 42.28 -15.17
N ALA A 540 -12.52 41.46 -14.81
CA ALA A 540 -13.48 41.73 -13.74
C ALA A 540 -12.85 41.79 -12.35
N ARG A 541 -11.67 41.15 -12.17
CA ARG A 541 -10.83 41.24 -10.97
C ARG A 541 -9.86 42.42 -10.98
N GLY A 542 -9.85 43.23 -12.03
CA GLY A 542 -9.00 44.41 -12.18
C GLY A 542 -7.74 44.18 -13.04
N TYR A 543 -7.49 42.96 -13.53
CA TYR A 543 -6.35 42.64 -14.38
C TYR A 543 -6.66 42.82 -15.87
N VAL A 544 -7.03 44.04 -16.26
CA VAL A 544 -7.48 44.37 -17.63
C VAL A 544 -6.42 44.13 -18.71
N ASN A 545 -5.13 44.09 -18.33
CA ASN A 545 -4.00 43.85 -19.23
C ASN A 545 -3.48 42.41 -19.18
N ALA A 546 -4.08 41.53 -18.37
CA ALA A 546 -3.63 40.16 -18.26
C ALA A 546 -3.75 39.42 -19.60
N VAL A 547 -2.85 38.46 -19.81
CA VAL A 547 -2.84 37.61 -21.00
C VAL A 547 -2.90 36.16 -20.59
N VAL A 548 -3.74 35.41 -21.29
CA VAL A 548 -3.93 33.97 -21.12
C VAL A 548 -3.29 33.28 -22.33
N HIS A 549 -2.34 32.39 -22.06
CA HIS A 549 -1.61 31.63 -23.07
C HIS A 549 -2.05 30.15 -23.03
N SER A 550 -2.22 29.51 -24.19
CA SER A 550 -2.33 28.04 -24.23
C SER A 550 -0.97 27.41 -23.90
N ALA A 551 -0.96 26.48 -22.95
CA ALA A 551 0.20 25.69 -22.53
C ALA A 551 0.08 24.22 -23.01
N GLY A 552 -0.75 23.99 -24.03
CA GLY A 552 -1.15 22.68 -24.54
C GLY A 552 -2.66 22.45 -24.36
N PRO A 553 -3.21 21.36 -24.92
CA PRO A 553 -4.65 21.12 -24.94
C PRO A 553 -5.27 21.20 -23.55
N GLY A 554 -6.26 22.09 -23.38
CA GLY A 554 -6.99 22.27 -22.12
C GLY A 554 -6.16 22.79 -20.95
N ARG A 555 -4.99 23.39 -21.22
CA ARG A 555 -4.10 24.00 -20.22
C ARG A 555 -3.78 25.45 -20.55
N HIS A 556 -3.78 26.30 -19.53
CA HIS A 556 -3.50 27.72 -19.68
C HIS A 556 -2.47 28.24 -18.69
N ALA A 557 -1.69 29.23 -19.14
CA ALA A 557 -0.79 30.01 -18.31
C ALA A 557 -1.26 31.47 -18.31
N VAL A 558 -1.26 32.11 -17.14
CA VAL A 558 -1.72 33.48 -16.97
C VAL A 558 -0.56 34.40 -16.64
N ASP A 559 -0.40 35.44 -17.45
CA ASP A 559 0.47 36.57 -17.16
C ASP A 559 -0.40 37.75 -16.73
N TYR A 560 -0.40 38.09 -15.43
CA TYR A 560 -1.26 39.12 -14.86
C TYR A 560 -0.89 40.55 -15.30
N ARG A 561 0.32 40.73 -15.83
CA ARG A 561 0.88 42.00 -16.32
C ARG A 561 0.72 43.17 -15.33
N HIS A 562 1.20 42.95 -14.11
CA HIS A 562 1.26 43.99 -13.09
C HIS A 562 2.03 45.22 -13.59
N THR A 563 1.52 46.41 -13.27
CA THR A 563 2.23 47.67 -13.58
C THR A 563 3.33 47.99 -12.57
N GLN A 564 3.26 47.36 -11.40
CA GLN A 564 4.23 47.53 -10.32
C GLN A 564 5.49 46.72 -10.62
N GLN A 565 6.65 47.29 -10.29
CA GLN A 565 7.94 46.64 -10.36
C GLN A 565 8.65 46.81 -9.00
N PRO A 566 8.21 46.09 -7.95
CA PRO A 566 8.79 46.22 -6.63
C PRO A 566 10.25 45.78 -6.61
N MET A 567 11.01 46.31 -5.64
CA MET A 567 12.34 45.79 -5.35
C MET A 567 12.22 44.41 -4.68
N VAL A 568 12.98 43.42 -5.16
CA VAL A 568 13.08 42.10 -4.54
C VAL A 568 14.40 41.96 -3.78
N SER A 569 14.34 41.61 -2.49
CA SER A 569 15.52 41.18 -1.75
C SER A 569 15.65 39.67 -1.85
N ILE A 570 16.64 39.20 -2.61
CA ILE A 570 17.00 37.78 -2.72
C ILE A 570 17.94 37.46 -1.57
N LEU A 571 17.52 36.62 -0.63
CA LEU A 571 18.28 36.29 0.57
C LEU A 571 18.85 34.87 0.46
N VAL A 572 20.18 34.76 0.50
CA VAL A 572 20.90 33.49 0.42
C VAL A 572 21.64 33.28 1.73
N LEU A 573 21.28 32.22 2.46
CA LEU A 573 22.00 31.81 3.66
C LEU A 573 23.32 31.16 3.26
N VAL A 574 24.42 31.63 3.83
CA VAL A 574 25.76 31.11 3.54
C VAL A 574 26.17 30.14 4.65
N ASP A 575 26.00 28.84 4.41
CA ASP A 575 26.20 27.76 5.39
C ASP A 575 27.34 26.78 5.03
N GLY A 576 28.38 27.27 4.34
CA GLY A 576 29.71 26.64 4.39
C GLY A 576 30.23 25.91 3.15
N ARG A 577 29.76 26.21 1.93
CA ARG A 577 30.39 25.72 0.69
C ARG A 577 30.54 26.84 -0.34
N LEU A 578 31.74 27.40 -0.43
CA LEU A 578 32.06 28.50 -1.37
C LEU A 578 31.62 28.24 -2.82
N PRO A 579 31.84 27.05 -3.43
CA PRO A 579 31.43 26.79 -4.82
C PRO A 579 29.91 26.85 -5.05
N GLN A 580 29.10 26.53 -4.03
CA GLN A 580 27.65 26.60 -4.14
C GLN A 580 27.17 28.05 -4.15
N VAL A 581 27.67 28.87 -3.23
CA VAL A 581 27.31 30.31 -3.16
C VAL A 581 27.81 31.07 -4.39
N GLN A 582 29.02 30.77 -4.87
CA GLN A 582 29.55 31.36 -6.11
C GLN A 582 28.66 31.05 -7.32
N ARG A 583 28.29 29.78 -7.51
CA ARG A 583 27.39 29.37 -8.60
C ARG A 583 26.04 30.07 -8.52
N CYS A 584 25.49 30.19 -7.31
CA CYS A 584 24.23 30.90 -7.09
C CYS A 584 24.35 32.38 -7.46
N LEU A 585 25.40 33.05 -6.98
CA LEU A 585 25.67 34.45 -7.29
C LEU A 585 25.81 34.66 -8.81
N GLU A 586 26.66 33.87 -9.46
CA GLU A 586 26.90 33.94 -10.91
C GLU A 586 25.62 33.70 -11.71
N SER A 587 24.84 32.68 -11.34
CA SER A 587 23.59 32.36 -12.02
C SER A 587 22.54 33.45 -11.84
N VAL A 588 22.36 33.98 -10.64
CA VAL A 588 21.39 35.06 -10.40
C VAL A 588 21.78 36.31 -11.19
N LEU A 589 23.06 36.70 -11.20
CA LEU A 589 23.51 37.88 -11.94
C LEU A 589 23.42 37.70 -13.46
N ALA A 590 23.76 36.52 -13.99
CA ALA A 590 23.80 36.26 -15.42
C ALA A 590 22.41 35.94 -16.02
N ASN A 591 21.54 35.27 -15.25
CA ASN A 591 20.29 34.69 -15.75
C ASN A 591 19.05 35.34 -15.12
N THR A 592 19.10 36.59 -14.67
CA THR A 592 17.91 37.32 -14.18
C THR A 592 17.66 38.56 -15.01
N ALA A 593 16.57 38.53 -15.80
CA ALA A 593 16.16 39.66 -16.65
C ALA A 593 15.48 40.79 -15.88
N TYR A 594 14.88 40.50 -14.72
CA TYR A 594 14.20 41.49 -13.90
C TYR A 594 15.23 42.42 -13.23
N PRO A 595 15.14 43.75 -13.39
CA PRO A 595 16.24 44.65 -13.01
C PRO A 595 16.19 45.14 -11.55
N HIS A 596 15.05 45.03 -10.87
CA HIS A 596 14.84 45.61 -9.53
C HIS A 596 15.02 44.57 -8.42
N TYR A 597 16.26 44.13 -8.21
CA TYR A 597 16.58 43.26 -7.09
C TYR A 597 17.88 43.66 -6.40
N GLU A 598 17.99 43.28 -5.13
CA GLU A 598 19.25 43.18 -4.40
C GLU A 598 19.48 41.73 -3.97
N LEU A 599 20.74 41.33 -3.83
CA LEU A 599 21.14 40.02 -3.31
C LEU A 599 21.81 40.21 -1.95
N LEU A 600 21.22 39.64 -0.91
CA LEU A 600 21.77 39.62 0.45
C LEU A 600 22.38 38.25 0.74
N LEU A 601 23.69 38.23 0.92
CA LEU A 601 24.43 37.06 1.40
C LEU A 601 24.47 37.11 2.92
N LEU A 602 23.84 36.14 3.58
CA LEU A 602 23.72 36.09 5.03
C LEU A 602 24.87 35.26 5.60
N ASP A 603 25.88 35.94 6.14
CA ASP A 603 27.05 35.33 6.76
C ASP A 603 26.75 35.00 8.22
N ARG A 604 26.52 33.71 8.51
CA ARG A 604 26.45 33.18 9.87
C ARG A 604 27.88 32.94 10.35
N ALA A 605 28.23 33.49 11.51
CA ALA A 605 29.59 33.50 12.08
C ALA A 605 30.34 32.15 12.16
N ASP A 606 29.65 31.02 11.92
CA ASP A 606 30.19 29.65 11.87
C ASP A 606 30.89 29.28 10.53
N SER A 607 31.15 30.23 9.63
CA SER A 607 32.00 29.96 8.46
C SER A 607 33.45 29.68 8.91
N THR A 608 33.76 28.47 9.35
CA THR A 608 35.11 28.02 9.77
C THR A 608 36.14 27.99 8.63
N GLN A 609 35.72 28.27 7.40
CA GLN A 609 36.55 28.30 6.19
C GLN A 609 37.09 29.72 5.92
N PRO A 610 38.42 29.95 6.02
CA PRO A 610 39.03 31.25 5.74
C PRO A 610 38.71 31.77 4.33
N GLU A 611 38.72 30.88 3.33
CA GLU A 611 38.47 31.21 1.92
C GLU A 611 37.08 31.82 1.69
N LEU A 612 36.05 31.31 2.39
CA LEU A 612 34.69 31.84 2.29
C LEU A 612 34.58 33.23 2.93
N ARG A 613 35.23 33.44 4.08
CA ARG A 613 35.28 34.77 4.73
C ARG A 613 36.00 35.79 3.87
N ASP A 614 37.15 35.42 3.32
CA ASP A 614 37.95 36.28 2.45
C ASP A 614 37.17 36.64 1.18
N TRP A 615 36.46 35.66 0.61
CA TRP A 615 35.60 35.90 -0.54
C TRP A 615 34.43 36.84 -0.21
N LEU A 616 33.71 36.61 0.90
CA LEU A 616 32.63 37.50 1.35
C LEU A 616 33.12 38.91 1.64
N ALA A 617 34.27 39.07 2.31
CA ALA A 617 34.92 40.36 2.52
C ALA A 617 35.31 41.02 1.19
N GLY A 618 35.77 40.22 0.22
CA GLY A 618 36.02 40.67 -1.15
C GLY A 618 34.77 41.22 -1.83
N ILE A 619 33.63 40.51 -1.74
CA ILE A 619 32.34 40.95 -2.28
C ILE A 619 31.89 42.26 -1.63
N ASP A 620 31.99 42.36 -0.31
CA ASP A 620 31.65 43.57 0.45
C ASP A 620 32.51 44.77 0.03
N ASN A 621 33.82 44.56 -0.18
CA ASN A 621 34.78 45.57 -0.63
C ASN A 621 34.57 46.04 -2.08
N LEU A 622 33.91 45.24 -2.95
CA LEU A 622 33.57 45.68 -4.30
C LEU A 622 32.56 46.84 -4.30
N GLY A 623 31.83 47.05 -3.20
CA GLY A 623 30.91 48.19 -3.03
C GLY A 623 29.74 48.18 -4.02
N MET A 624 29.38 47.02 -4.56
CA MET A 624 28.27 46.89 -5.51
C MET A 624 26.94 47.15 -4.79
N GLN A 625 26.17 48.14 -5.25
CA GLN A 625 24.87 48.46 -4.64
C GLN A 625 23.86 47.30 -4.72
N GLN A 626 24.04 46.40 -5.69
CA GLN A 626 23.14 45.28 -5.97
C GLN A 626 23.42 44.04 -5.10
N ILE A 627 24.60 43.94 -4.48
CA ILE A 627 25.01 42.77 -3.67
C ILE A 627 25.49 43.27 -2.31
N ARG A 628 24.93 42.71 -1.24
CA ARG A 628 25.28 43.07 0.14
C ARG A 628 25.60 41.82 0.93
N VAL A 629 26.61 41.91 1.79
CA VAL A 629 26.90 40.88 2.78
C VAL A 629 26.33 41.36 4.11
N LEU A 630 25.42 40.58 4.69
CA LEU A 630 24.91 40.84 6.03
C LEU A 630 25.59 39.88 7.00
N ARG A 631 26.38 40.44 7.91
CA ARG A 631 27.04 39.69 8.99
C ARG A 631 26.12 39.66 10.20
N LEU A 632 25.86 38.47 10.71
CA LEU A 632 24.98 38.26 11.85
C LEU A 632 25.81 37.97 13.10
N ASP A 633 25.60 38.77 14.15
CA ASP A 633 26.26 38.62 15.45
C ASP A 633 25.68 37.41 16.22
N ASP A 634 26.47 36.79 17.11
CA ASP A 634 26.03 35.79 18.11
C ASP A 634 25.55 34.39 17.63
N GLU A 635 26.07 33.86 16.51
CA GLU A 635 25.76 32.49 16.00
C GLU A 635 24.26 32.10 16.07
N PRO A 636 23.35 32.90 15.48
CA PRO A 636 21.92 32.66 15.58
C PRO A 636 21.51 31.34 14.91
N SER A 637 20.36 30.79 15.33
CA SER A 637 19.69 29.74 14.56
C SER A 637 19.40 30.22 13.15
N ARG A 638 19.20 29.28 12.21
CA ARG A 638 18.88 29.63 10.82
C ARG A 638 17.64 30.53 10.74
N GLU A 639 16.63 30.22 11.54
CA GLU A 639 15.34 30.90 11.56
C GLU A 639 15.49 32.32 12.12
N ALA A 640 16.24 32.48 13.22
CA ALA A 640 16.58 33.79 13.77
C ALA A 640 17.40 34.64 12.80
N ALA A 641 18.37 34.04 12.11
CA ALA A 641 19.16 34.69 11.06
C ALA A 641 18.28 35.22 9.92
N CYS A 642 17.37 34.39 9.41
CA CYS A 642 16.40 34.79 8.40
C CYS A 642 15.49 35.93 8.91
N ASN A 643 14.96 35.83 10.12
CA ASN A 643 14.10 36.87 10.68
C ASN A 643 14.81 38.23 10.79
N ALA A 644 16.04 38.25 11.32
CA ALA A 644 16.86 39.46 11.39
C ALA A 644 17.21 40.03 10.00
N ALA A 645 17.48 39.16 9.03
CA ALA A 645 17.77 39.56 7.66
C ALA A 645 16.57 40.21 6.96
N ALA A 646 15.35 39.72 7.22
CA ALA A 646 14.13 40.29 6.67
C ALA A 646 13.89 41.74 7.13
N GLU A 647 14.25 42.06 8.38
CA GLU A 647 14.18 43.44 8.89
C GLU A 647 15.13 44.39 8.15
N GLN A 648 16.28 43.90 7.70
CA GLN A 648 17.33 44.69 7.02
C GLN A 648 17.25 44.69 5.48
N ALA A 649 16.33 43.89 4.94
CA ALA A 649 16.01 43.84 3.52
C ALA A 649 15.39 45.17 3.06
N ARG A 650 15.79 45.66 1.88
CA ARG A 650 15.28 46.91 1.27
C ARG A 650 14.12 46.67 0.31
N GLY A 651 13.92 45.43 -0.13
CA GLY A 651 12.88 45.03 -1.05
C GLY A 651 11.50 44.98 -0.39
N ASP A 652 10.49 45.33 -1.16
CA ASP A 652 9.08 45.12 -0.77
C ASP A 652 8.73 43.63 -0.77
N MET A 653 9.47 42.83 -1.55
CA MET A 653 9.37 41.38 -1.64
C MET A 653 10.63 40.71 -1.10
N LEU A 654 10.45 39.66 -0.31
CA LEU A 654 11.53 38.77 0.12
C LEU A 654 11.51 37.52 -0.76
N LEU A 655 12.68 37.03 -1.15
CA LEU A 655 12.86 35.72 -1.77
C LEU A 655 13.95 34.95 -1.02
N TRP A 656 13.55 33.92 -0.28
CA TRP A 656 14.48 32.94 0.29
C TRP A 656 14.98 32.02 -0.80
N LEU A 657 16.29 31.94 -0.99
CA LEU A 657 16.91 31.14 -2.04
C LEU A 657 18.02 30.25 -1.47
N ALA A 658 17.96 28.96 -1.77
CA ALA A 658 18.97 28.00 -1.33
C ALA A 658 20.36 28.33 -1.89
N ALA A 659 21.39 28.12 -1.08
CA ALA A 659 22.76 28.13 -1.56
C ALA A 659 22.93 27.10 -2.69
N GLY A 660 23.61 27.48 -3.77
CA GLY A 660 23.78 26.61 -4.95
C GLY A 660 22.61 26.59 -5.94
N ALA A 661 21.54 27.35 -5.71
CA ALA A 661 20.46 27.47 -6.68
C ALA A 661 20.94 28.15 -7.98
N ALA A 662 20.50 27.64 -9.13
CA ALA A 662 20.80 28.21 -10.44
C ALA A 662 19.52 28.36 -11.27
N ALA A 663 19.28 29.57 -11.78
CA ALA A 663 18.11 29.87 -12.60
C ALA A 663 18.27 29.30 -14.02
N MET A 664 17.23 28.62 -14.50
CA MET A 664 17.24 27.99 -15.84
C MET A 664 16.84 28.93 -16.97
N LYS A 665 15.94 29.89 -16.70
CA LYS A 665 15.42 30.85 -17.67
C LYS A 665 15.50 32.26 -17.12
N ALA A 666 15.72 33.24 -18.00
CA ALA A 666 15.95 34.63 -17.60
C ALA A 666 14.76 35.29 -16.90
N ASP A 667 13.54 34.80 -17.15
CA ASP A 667 12.29 35.33 -16.62
C ASP A 667 11.83 34.69 -15.30
N TRP A 668 12.61 33.77 -14.72
CA TRP A 668 12.24 33.01 -13.51
C TRP A 668 11.73 33.89 -12.36
N LEU A 669 12.38 35.03 -12.09
CA LEU A 669 12.01 35.95 -11.02
C LEU A 669 10.69 36.67 -11.34
N ALA A 670 10.49 37.02 -12.61
CA ALA A 670 9.23 37.62 -13.06
C ALA A 670 8.07 36.61 -12.95
N GLN A 671 8.31 35.32 -13.18
CA GLN A 671 7.30 34.26 -12.99
C GLN A 671 6.88 34.10 -11.52
N LEU A 672 7.82 34.26 -10.56
CA LEU A 672 7.46 34.31 -9.13
C LEU A 672 6.64 35.56 -8.80
N LEU A 673 7.09 36.73 -9.26
CA LEU A 673 6.41 38.02 -9.05
C LEU A 673 5.01 38.06 -9.67
N ASN A 674 4.80 37.35 -10.80
CA ASN A 674 3.51 37.24 -11.47
C ASN A 674 2.40 36.81 -10.50
N HIS A 675 2.71 35.88 -9.59
CA HIS A 675 1.79 35.44 -8.56
C HIS A 675 1.94 36.22 -7.25
N ALA A 676 3.16 36.55 -6.84
CA ALA A 676 3.42 37.13 -5.52
C ALA A 676 2.86 38.57 -5.36
N LEU A 677 2.60 39.26 -6.47
CA LEU A 677 1.96 40.59 -6.49
C LEU A 677 0.43 40.55 -6.36
N ARG A 678 -0.18 39.36 -6.31
CA ARG A 678 -1.62 39.22 -6.10
C ARG A 678 -1.97 39.42 -4.62
N PRO A 679 -2.93 40.29 -4.26
CA PRO A 679 -3.25 40.59 -2.86
C PRO A 679 -3.64 39.39 -2.00
N GLU A 680 -4.25 38.37 -2.61
CA GLU A 680 -4.67 37.14 -1.92
C GLU A 680 -3.56 36.09 -1.77
N VAL A 681 -2.37 36.31 -2.34
CA VAL A 681 -1.25 35.35 -2.32
C VAL A 681 -0.28 35.71 -1.20
N GLY A 682 -0.02 34.74 -0.32
CA GLY A 682 0.88 34.90 0.82
C GLY A 682 2.28 34.41 0.56
N ALA A 683 2.44 33.34 -0.23
CA ALA A 683 3.75 32.80 -0.58
C ALA A 683 3.76 32.17 -1.98
N VAL A 684 4.92 32.22 -2.64
CA VAL A 684 5.13 31.66 -3.99
C VAL A 684 6.44 30.90 -4.04
N ALA A 685 6.45 29.71 -4.65
CA ALA A 685 7.66 28.93 -4.87
C ALA A 685 7.78 28.40 -6.29
N GLY A 686 9.02 28.26 -6.77
CA GLY A 686 9.34 27.68 -8.06
C GLY A 686 9.45 26.15 -8.05
N LYS A 687 9.53 25.57 -9.25
CA LYS A 687 9.93 24.18 -9.49
C LYS A 687 11.43 24.03 -9.27
N LEU A 688 11.80 23.15 -8.35
CA LEU A 688 13.21 22.86 -8.05
C LEU A 688 13.59 21.50 -8.62
N LEU A 689 14.71 21.48 -9.34
CA LEU A 689 15.28 20.29 -9.96
C LEU A 689 16.63 19.95 -9.31
N ARG A 690 16.98 18.66 -9.28
CA ARG A 690 18.33 18.20 -8.95
C ARG A 690 19.22 18.26 -10.20
N GLY A 691 20.53 18.18 -10.01
CA GLY A 691 21.51 18.20 -11.10
C GLY A 691 21.39 17.04 -12.10
N ASP A 692 20.69 15.96 -11.74
CA ASP A 692 20.39 14.81 -12.60
C ASP A 692 19.12 14.99 -13.46
N GLY A 693 18.45 16.14 -13.37
CA GLY A 693 17.22 16.44 -14.12
C GLY A 693 15.94 15.88 -13.48
N THR A 694 16.01 15.37 -12.25
CA THR A 694 14.82 14.94 -11.49
C THR A 694 14.23 16.07 -10.66
N VAL A 695 12.92 16.00 -10.40
CA VAL A 695 12.20 16.94 -9.55
C VAL A 695 12.62 16.75 -8.10
N HIS A 696 13.06 17.85 -7.49
CA HIS A 696 13.26 17.96 -6.04
C HIS A 696 11.99 18.45 -5.36
N HIS A 697 11.41 19.55 -5.84
CA HIS A 697 10.23 20.17 -5.25
C HIS A 697 9.26 20.66 -6.33
N ALA A 698 7.99 20.29 -6.17
CA ALA A 698 6.87 20.78 -6.96
C ALA A 698 5.61 20.98 -6.09
N GLY A 699 5.81 21.50 -4.87
CA GLY A 699 4.81 21.56 -3.80
C GLY A 699 5.06 20.51 -2.70
N LEU A 700 4.51 20.75 -1.51
CA LEU A 700 4.54 19.83 -0.38
C LEU A 700 3.15 19.28 -0.09
N LEU A 701 3.09 17.97 0.18
CA LEU A 701 1.88 17.24 0.60
C LEU A 701 2.01 16.91 2.09
N LEU A 702 0.98 17.21 2.87
CA LEU A 702 1.00 17.03 4.32
C LEU A 702 0.56 15.61 4.71
N GLY A 703 1.15 15.09 5.77
CA GLY A 703 0.80 13.79 6.37
C GLY A 703 1.21 12.54 5.57
N LEU A 704 1.81 12.69 4.38
CA LEU A 704 2.27 11.58 3.52
C LEU A 704 3.61 11.04 4.02
N GLY A 705 3.60 9.88 4.67
CA GLY A 705 4.76 9.17 5.23
C GLY A 705 5.50 9.86 6.38
N ALA A 706 5.40 11.18 6.49
CA ALA A 706 5.98 12.05 7.50
C ALA A 706 5.04 13.28 7.65
N PRO A 707 5.34 14.26 8.53
CA PRO A 707 4.51 15.47 8.64
C PRO A 707 4.30 16.21 7.31
N ALA A 708 5.31 16.19 6.43
CA ALA A 708 5.21 16.68 5.06
C ALA A 708 6.17 15.91 4.13
N ALA A 709 5.74 15.68 2.89
CA ALA A 709 6.53 15.06 1.83
C ALA A 709 6.49 15.91 0.55
N ARG A 710 7.47 15.70 -0.33
CA ARG A 710 7.59 16.45 -1.58
C ARG A 710 6.74 15.80 -2.67
N ALA A 711 5.84 16.58 -3.27
CA ALA A 711 5.06 16.11 -4.40
C ALA A 711 5.97 15.80 -5.59
N PHE A 712 5.78 14.63 -6.20
CA PHE A 712 6.49 14.21 -7.42
C PHE A 712 8.02 14.12 -7.30
N GLU A 713 8.57 13.95 -6.09
CA GLU A 713 10.02 13.78 -5.92
C GLU A 713 10.54 12.60 -6.74
N GLY A 714 11.62 12.82 -7.49
CA GLY A 714 12.25 11.83 -8.36
C GLY A 714 11.62 11.70 -9.77
N ALA A 715 10.51 12.38 -10.06
CA ALA A 715 9.98 12.45 -11.42
C ALA A 715 10.94 13.21 -12.36
N ALA A 716 10.97 12.90 -13.65
CA ALA A 716 11.76 13.68 -14.60
C ALA A 716 11.19 15.10 -14.78
N PHE A 717 12.05 16.06 -15.12
CA PHE A 717 11.67 17.48 -15.19
C PHE A 717 10.54 17.79 -16.20
N ASP A 718 10.38 16.99 -17.25
CA ASP A 718 9.41 17.15 -18.33
C ASP A 718 8.16 16.27 -18.17
N GLU A 719 8.12 15.38 -17.17
CA GLU A 719 6.92 14.61 -16.84
C GLU A 719 5.73 15.54 -16.57
N SER A 720 4.55 15.10 -17.00
CA SER A 720 3.30 15.81 -16.69
C SER A 720 2.90 15.63 -15.23
N GLY A 721 3.21 14.48 -14.63
CA GLY A 721 2.73 14.12 -13.31
C GLY A 721 1.21 13.86 -13.27
N TYR A 722 0.72 13.48 -12.10
CA TYR A 722 -0.70 13.23 -11.85
C TYR A 722 -1.54 14.49 -12.14
N LEU A 723 -2.61 14.34 -12.92
CA LEU A 723 -3.44 15.45 -13.44
C LEU A 723 -2.62 16.59 -14.08
N GLN A 724 -1.46 16.25 -14.66
CA GLN A 724 -0.55 17.21 -15.29
C GLN A 724 0.01 18.28 -14.34
N ARG A 725 -0.14 18.08 -13.02
CA ARG A 725 0.18 19.07 -11.98
C ARG A 725 1.66 19.49 -11.96
N LEU A 726 2.60 18.75 -12.56
CA LEU A 726 3.99 19.22 -12.67
C LEU A 726 4.20 20.38 -13.67
N GLN A 727 3.17 20.68 -14.46
CA GLN A 727 3.21 21.67 -15.54
C GLN A 727 2.24 22.83 -15.30
N LEU A 728 1.51 22.83 -14.18
CA LEU A 728 0.45 23.81 -13.88
C LEU A 728 0.83 24.70 -12.71
N ASP A 729 0.58 26.00 -12.87
CA ASP A 729 0.53 26.92 -11.74
C ASP A 729 -0.68 26.54 -10.87
N GLN A 730 -0.46 26.30 -9.58
CA GLN A 730 -1.50 25.79 -8.69
C GLN A 730 -1.21 26.11 -7.23
N ASN A 731 -2.19 25.89 -6.35
CA ASN A 731 -1.99 26.07 -4.93
C ASN A 731 -1.67 24.74 -4.21
N TYR A 732 -0.85 24.85 -3.17
CA TYR A 732 -0.56 23.79 -2.21
C TYR A 732 -0.79 24.29 -0.79
N SER A 733 -0.86 23.40 0.18
CA SER A 733 -0.93 23.80 1.59
C SER A 733 0.42 24.33 2.09
N ALA A 734 1.53 23.77 1.59
CA ALA A 734 2.88 24.24 1.91
C ALA A 734 3.84 24.17 0.71
N LEU A 735 4.90 24.97 0.79
CA LEU A 735 5.94 25.13 -0.23
C LEU A 735 7.34 25.09 0.43
N SER A 736 8.36 24.75 -0.35
CA SER A 736 9.75 24.70 0.11
C SER A 736 10.36 26.09 0.34
N GLY A 737 11.02 26.25 1.49
CA GLY A 737 11.83 27.41 1.85
C GLY A 737 13.13 27.57 1.05
N GLN A 738 13.46 26.64 0.14
CA GLN A 738 14.63 26.72 -0.74
C GLN A 738 14.43 27.67 -1.93
N CYS A 739 13.17 28.02 -2.23
CA CYS A 739 12.80 29.08 -3.16
C CYS A 739 11.41 29.58 -2.77
N LEU A 740 11.35 30.55 -1.85
CA LEU A 740 10.10 31.04 -1.27
C LEU A 740 10.03 32.57 -1.33
N MET A 741 9.13 33.09 -2.15
CA MET A 741 8.86 34.52 -2.30
C MET A 741 7.59 34.93 -1.55
N LEU A 742 7.65 36.05 -0.85
CA LEU A 742 6.49 36.65 -0.18
C LEU A 742 6.68 38.15 0.09
N PRO A 743 5.59 38.92 0.28
CA PRO A 743 5.69 40.32 0.70
C PRO A 743 6.43 40.45 2.03
N ARG A 744 7.38 41.38 2.11
CA ARG A 744 8.19 41.63 3.31
C ARG A 744 7.31 41.94 4.52
N GLN A 745 6.34 42.83 4.35
CA GLN A 745 5.45 43.23 5.44
C GLN A 745 4.63 42.03 5.95
N LEU A 746 4.15 41.17 5.05
CA LEU A 746 3.38 39.99 5.44
C LEU A 746 4.24 38.98 6.22
N PHE A 747 5.50 38.77 5.85
CA PHE A 747 6.42 37.93 6.61
C PHE A 747 6.63 38.45 8.04
N LEU A 748 6.83 39.76 8.19
CA LEU A 748 7.01 40.41 9.49
C LEU A 748 5.72 40.33 10.33
N ASP A 749 4.56 40.61 9.72
CA ASP A 749 3.25 40.56 10.38
C ASP A 749 2.88 39.14 10.82
N ALA A 750 3.32 38.12 10.06
CA ALA A 750 3.16 36.72 10.43
C ALA A 750 4.09 36.28 11.59
N GLY A 751 5.06 37.11 11.99
CA GLY A 751 6.05 36.80 13.02
C GLY A 751 7.29 36.05 12.50
N GLY A 752 7.51 36.02 11.19
CA GLY A 752 8.64 35.35 10.56
C GLY A 752 8.63 33.82 10.68
N PHE A 753 9.81 33.20 10.62
CA PHE A 753 10.00 31.78 10.89
C PHE A 753 9.98 31.50 12.41
N GLU A 754 9.32 30.41 12.79
CA GLU A 754 9.28 29.93 14.16
C GLU A 754 10.68 29.51 14.64
N GLN A 755 11.04 29.89 15.86
CA GLN A 755 12.40 29.69 16.39
C GLN A 755 12.50 28.48 17.33
N GLU A 756 11.40 27.75 17.54
CA GLU A 756 11.40 26.49 18.27
C GLU A 756 12.27 25.45 17.54
N PRO A 757 13.33 24.90 18.16
CA PRO A 757 14.25 23.98 17.49
C PRO A 757 13.57 22.74 16.89
N ALA A 758 12.52 22.24 17.54
CA ALA A 758 11.75 21.07 17.08
C ALA A 758 10.95 21.32 15.78
N LEU A 759 10.79 22.59 15.38
CA LEU A 759 10.12 22.98 14.14
C LEU A 759 11.10 23.41 13.04
N ALA A 760 12.41 23.45 13.31
CA ALA A 760 13.40 24.00 12.38
C ALA A 760 13.39 23.32 11.00
N GLN A 761 13.18 21.99 10.94
CA GLN A 761 13.10 21.24 9.70
C GLN A 761 11.88 21.59 8.83
N TRP A 762 10.81 22.12 9.44
CA TRP A 762 9.53 22.43 8.79
C TRP A 762 9.13 23.89 9.02
N SER A 763 10.10 24.77 9.23
CA SER A 763 9.84 26.19 9.49
C SER A 763 9.09 26.86 8.34
N ASP A 764 9.36 26.43 7.11
CA ASP A 764 8.69 26.82 5.87
C ASP A 764 7.25 26.29 5.78
N VAL A 765 7.04 25.01 6.14
CA VAL A 765 5.70 24.40 6.23
C VAL A 765 4.85 25.12 7.27
N ASP A 766 5.37 25.36 8.48
CA ASP A 766 4.68 26.08 9.54
C ASP A 766 4.28 27.50 9.10
N LEU A 767 5.20 28.25 8.47
CA LEU A 767 4.91 29.57 7.94
C LEU A 767 3.80 29.52 6.88
N CYS A 768 3.89 28.59 5.91
CA CYS A 768 2.87 28.43 4.88
C CYS A 768 1.49 28.12 5.47
N LEU A 769 1.43 27.28 6.50
CA LEU A 769 0.19 26.92 7.19
C LEU A 769 -0.38 28.08 7.99
N ARG A 770 0.45 28.90 8.65
CA ARG A 770 0.01 30.15 9.31
C ARG A 770 -0.55 31.16 8.31
N LEU A 771 0.11 31.34 7.17
CA LEU A 771 -0.38 32.21 6.09
C LEU A 771 -1.72 31.71 5.56
N GLN A 772 -1.87 30.39 5.37
CA GLN A 772 -3.14 29.78 4.95
C GLN A 772 -4.26 29.98 5.99
N GLN A 773 -3.96 29.83 7.29
CA GLN A 773 -4.92 30.12 8.37
C GLN A 773 -5.34 31.59 8.40
N ALA A 774 -4.46 32.51 8.01
CA ALA A 774 -4.76 33.93 7.86
C ALA A 774 -5.53 34.26 6.57
N GLY A 775 -5.84 33.27 5.73
CA GLY A 775 -6.64 33.40 4.52
C GLY A 775 -5.83 33.63 3.23
N TYR A 776 -4.51 33.52 3.27
CA TYR A 776 -3.65 33.68 2.10
C TYR A 776 -3.47 32.37 1.33
N LEU A 777 -3.18 32.49 0.03
CA LEU A 777 -2.86 31.37 -0.84
C LEU A 777 -1.35 31.14 -0.94
N ASN A 778 -0.94 29.87 -0.91
CA ASN A 778 0.42 29.46 -1.26
C ASN A 778 0.40 28.95 -2.71
N VAL A 779 1.20 29.56 -3.60
CA VAL A 779 1.20 29.26 -5.05
C VAL A 779 2.50 28.59 -5.47
N PHE A 780 2.38 27.45 -6.12
CA PHE A 780 3.46 26.84 -6.88
C PHE A 780 3.46 27.39 -8.31
N ALA A 781 4.53 28.07 -8.70
CA ALA A 781 4.73 28.63 -10.03
C ALA A 781 5.58 27.65 -10.88
N ALA A 782 4.93 26.82 -11.69
CA ALA A 782 5.57 25.75 -12.47
C ALA A 782 6.57 26.29 -13.51
N ARG A 783 6.38 27.54 -13.96
CA ARG A 783 7.23 28.22 -14.94
C ARG A 783 8.52 28.81 -14.35
N ALA A 784 8.57 29.03 -13.04
CA ALA A 784 9.80 29.45 -12.35
C ALA A 784 10.65 28.22 -12.03
N GLN A 785 11.67 27.95 -12.83
CA GLN A 785 12.47 26.72 -12.77
C GLN A 785 13.91 26.99 -12.34
N LEU A 786 14.34 26.30 -11.28
CA LEU A 786 15.70 26.39 -10.75
C LEU A 786 16.30 24.99 -10.55
N VAL A 787 17.59 24.87 -10.78
CA VAL A 787 18.38 23.69 -10.38
C VAL A 787 19.01 23.98 -9.02
N ILE A 788 18.98 23.02 -8.11
CA ILE A 788 19.60 23.12 -6.79
C ILE A 788 20.51 21.93 -6.52
N ASP A 789 21.42 22.11 -5.55
CA ASP A 789 22.28 21.06 -5.00
C ASP A 789 21.92 20.84 -3.53
N PRO A 790 20.79 20.15 -3.25
CA PRO A 790 20.24 20.06 -1.91
C PRO A 790 21.13 19.17 -1.04
N PRO A 791 21.38 19.53 0.23
CA PRO A 791 22.02 18.61 1.16
C PRO A 791 21.15 17.36 1.37
N GLU A 792 21.77 16.25 1.78
CA GLU A 792 20.99 15.10 2.25
C GLU A 792 20.17 15.52 3.47
N PRO A 793 18.86 15.26 3.48
CA PRO A 793 18.02 15.61 4.62
C PRO A 793 18.45 14.78 5.84
N ALA A 794 18.69 15.46 6.96
CA ALA A 794 18.85 14.77 8.23
C ALA A 794 17.52 14.09 8.63
N PRO A 795 17.55 12.88 9.21
CA PRO A 795 16.35 12.26 9.72
C PRO A 795 15.78 13.11 10.85
N ALA A 796 14.47 13.37 10.80
CA ALA A 796 13.77 14.07 11.86
C ALA A 796 13.84 13.27 13.17
N SER A 797 13.95 13.95 14.31
CA SER A 797 13.77 13.28 15.59
C SER A 797 12.29 13.02 15.86
N ALA A 798 11.99 12.05 16.73
CA ALA A 798 10.61 11.78 17.13
C ALA A 798 9.92 13.00 17.76
N LEU A 799 10.69 13.84 18.48
CA LEU A 799 10.18 15.06 19.10
C LEU A 799 9.78 16.11 18.05
N ASP A 800 10.56 16.23 16.98
CA ASP A 800 10.30 17.20 15.91
C ASP A 800 8.98 16.85 15.21
N GLU A 801 8.81 15.58 14.85
CA GLU A 801 7.56 15.09 14.25
C GLU A 801 6.37 15.28 15.19
N GLU A 802 6.51 14.95 16.48
CA GLU A 802 5.44 15.13 17.47
C GLU A 802 5.00 16.59 17.60
N THR A 803 5.95 17.52 17.54
CA THR A 803 5.65 18.96 17.63
C THR A 803 4.84 19.41 16.41
N MET A 804 5.24 18.95 15.22
CA MET A 804 4.48 19.18 13.99
C MET A 804 3.07 18.58 14.05
N TYR A 805 2.93 17.32 14.49
CA TYR A 805 1.62 16.69 14.62
C TYR A 805 0.75 17.40 15.67
N ALA A 806 1.29 17.70 16.85
CA ALA A 806 0.54 18.39 17.90
C ALA A 806 -0.03 19.73 17.43
N ARG A 807 0.70 20.45 16.57
CA ARG A 807 0.31 21.75 16.03
C ARG A 807 -0.62 21.65 14.82
N TRP A 808 -0.40 20.69 13.92
CA TRP A 808 -0.95 20.70 12.55
C TRP A 808 -1.65 19.39 12.11
N LEU A 809 -1.85 18.42 12.99
CA LEU A 809 -2.45 17.11 12.64
C LEU A 809 -3.79 17.19 11.89
N PRO A 810 -4.76 18.08 12.21
CA PRO A 810 -6.02 18.15 11.47
C PRO A 810 -5.86 18.45 9.98
N VAL A 811 -4.93 19.34 9.61
CA VAL A 811 -4.66 19.67 8.20
C VAL A 811 -3.77 18.61 7.54
N MET A 812 -2.87 17.96 8.28
CA MET A 812 -2.07 16.84 7.77
C MET A 812 -2.93 15.61 7.45
N ALA A 813 -3.97 15.35 8.25
CA ALA A 813 -4.91 14.27 8.02
C ALA A 813 -5.70 14.46 6.71
N ASN A 814 -6.06 15.72 6.40
CA ASN A 814 -6.94 16.10 5.29
C ASN A 814 -6.38 17.30 4.53
N ASP A 815 -5.19 17.13 3.95
CA ASP A 815 -4.53 18.17 3.16
C ASP A 815 -5.40 18.59 1.97
N PRO A 816 -5.83 19.86 1.85
CA PRO A 816 -6.59 20.35 0.69
C PRO A 816 -5.93 20.07 -0.67
N ALA A 817 -4.60 19.96 -0.73
CA ALA A 817 -3.84 19.68 -1.95
C ALA A 817 -3.75 18.19 -2.31
N TYR A 818 -4.25 17.30 -1.44
CA TYR A 818 -4.14 15.84 -1.56
C TYR A 818 -5.49 15.14 -1.37
N ASN A 819 -5.96 14.42 -2.39
CA ASN A 819 -7.26 13.76 -2.34
C ASN A 819 -7.24 12.56 -1.36
N PRO A 820 -8.24 12.40 -0.48
CA PRO A 820 -8.28 11.33 0.52
C PRO A 820 -8.47 9.92 -0.07
N GLY A 821 -8.77 9.80 -1.37
CA GLY A 821 -8.72 8.54 -2.10
C GLY A 821 -7.31 8.00 -2.32
N PHE A 822 -6.26 8.78 -2.03
CA PHE A 822 -4.86 8.35 -2.10
C PHE A 822 -4.28 7.91 -0.75
N SER A 823 -3.34 6.97 -0.80
CA SER A 823 -2.64 6.46 0.40
C SER A 823 -1.73 7.53 1.01
N LEU A 824 -1.61 7.52 2.34
CA LEU A 824 -0.59 8.27 3.10
C LEU A 824 0.67 7.44 3.39
N ASP A 825 0.77 6.22 2.87
CA ASP A 825 1.95 5.39 3.10
C ASP A 825 3.22 6.05 2.50
N PRO A 826 4.37 5.90 3.16
CA PRO A 826 5.64 6.38 2.63
C PRO A 826 5.88 5.91 1.19
N GLY A 827 6.23 6.83 0.29
CA GLY A 827 6.52 6.52 -1.12
C GLY A 827 5.29 6.26 -2.00
N ALA A 828 4.06 6.30 -1.45
CA ALA A 828 2.85 6.04 -2.23
C ALA A 828 2.57 7.11 -3.31
N GLY A 829 3.03 8.35 -3.12
CA GLY A 829 2.90 9.42 -4.11
C GLY A 829 1.45 9.78 -4.41
N PHE A 830 0.90 9.31 -5.54
CA PHE A 830 -0.52 9.46 -5.92
C PHE A 830 -1.17 8.09 -6.17
N THR A 831 -0.79 7.09 -5.37
CA THR A 831 -1.34 5.73 -5.43
C THR A 831 -2.65 5.65 -4.63
N LEU A 832 -3.64 4.94 -5.16
CA LEU A 832 -4.94 4.75 -4.50
C LEU A 832 -4.77 4.08 -3.13
N ALA A 833 -5.51 4.58 -2.15
CA ALA A 833 -5.61 3.96 -0.83
C ALA A 833 -6.38 2.63 -0.88
N ASP A 834 -6.23 1.79 0.17
CA ASP A 834 -7.07 0.61 0.33
C ASP A 834 -8.55 1.06 0.25
N PRO A 835 -9.35 0.47 -0.66
CA PRO A 835 -10.70 0.93 -0.88
C PRO A 835 -11.61 0.72 0.34
N ARG A 836 -11.28 -0.23 1.24
CA ARG A 836 -12.03 -0.47 2.48
C ARG A 836 -11.76 0.59 3.55
N ALA A 837 -10.64 1.30 3.45
CA ALA A 837 -10.28 2.42 4.33
C ALA A 837 -10.66 3.78 3.73
N SER A 838 -10.67 3.90 2.39
CA SER A 838 -10.92 5.17 1.68
C SER A 838 -12.37 5.41 1.27
N TRP A 839 -13.29 4.50 1.61
CA TRP A 839 -14.71 4.66 1.30
C TRP A 839 -15.62 4.34 2.49
N ARG A 840 -16.35 5.36 2.96
CA ARG A 840 -17.22 5.29 4.13
C ARG A 840 -18.56 5.97 3.86
N PRO A 841 -19.59 5.21 3.44
CA PRO A 841 -20.84 5.79 2.97
C PRO A 841 -21.69 6.46 4.06
N LEU A 842 -21.43 6.17 5.35
CA LEU A 842 -22.16 6.78 6.47
C LEU A 842 -21.42 7.97 7.12
N GLN A 843 -20.23 8.32 6.60
CA GLN A 843 -19.33 9.30 7.23
C GLN A 843 -19.96 10.69 7.43
N SER A 844 -20.90 11.10 6.55
CA SER A 844 -21.46 12.45 6.61
C SER A 844 -22.38 12.69 7.82
N TRP A 845 -22.94 11.64 8.45
CA TRP A 845 -23.78 11.80 9.65
C TRP A 845 -23.51 10.80 10.79
N ARG A 846 -22.61 9.82 10.59
CA ARG A 846 -22.09 8.88 11.60
C ARG A 846 -23.16 8.26 12.51
N PRO A 847 -24.12 7.48 11.98
CA PRO A 847 -25.17 6.84 12.78
C PRO A 847 -24.66 5.71 13.69
N LEU A 848 -23.44 5.20 13.43
CA LEU A 848 -22.80 4.12 14.15
C LEU A 848 -21.39 4.54 14.59
N PRO A 849 -20.86 4.01 15.71
CA PRO A 849 -19.47 4.23 16.10
C PRO A 849 -18.52 3.58 15.09
N MET A 850 -17.43 4.28 14.77
CA MET A 850 -16.39 3.81 13.87
C MET A 850 -15.28 3.11 14.66
N VAL A 851 -15.05 1.84 14.32
CA VAL A 851 -14.03 0.99 14.92
C VAL A 851 -12.92 0.70 13.91
N ILE A 852 -11.69 1.08 14.23
CA ILE A 852 -10.49 0.57 13.56
C ILE A 852 -9.96 -0.61 14.34
N ALA A 853 -9.61 -1.70 13.65
CA ALA A 853 -9.00 -2.85 14.29
C ALA A 853 -7.73 -3.32 13.57
N LEU A 854 -6.68 -3.53 14.35
CA LEU A 854 -5.36 -3.98 13.92
C LEU A 854 -5.12 -5.40 14.45
N PRO A 855 -5.50 -6.44 13.68
CA PRO A 855 -5.22 -7.82 14.05
C PRO A 855 -3.71 -8.10 14.01
N ALA A 856 -3.25 -9.02 14.86
CA ALA A 856 -1.86 -9.45 14.90
C ALA A 856 -1.50 -10.36 13.73
N ASP A 857 -2.48 -11.11 13.24
CA ASP A 857 -2.39 -12.00 12.09
C ASP A 857 -3.77 -12.09 11.41
N ILE A 858 -3.78 -12.51 10.15
CA ILE A 858 -5.03 -12.71 9.38
C ILE A 858 -5.56 -14.15 9.47
N GLU A 859 -4.79 -15.01 10.14
CA GLU A 859 -5.11 -16.42 10.41
C GLU A 859 -5.39 -16.60 11.92
N GLY A 860 -5.34 -17.83 12.44
CA GLY A 860 -5.26 -18.11 13.88
C GLY A 860 -6.00 -17.14 14.83
N CYS A 861 -5.23 -16.42 15.67
CA CYS A 861 -5.78 -15.65 16.79
C CYS A 861 -6.40 -14.32 16.34
N GLY A 862 -5.82 -13.61 15.38
CA GLY A 862 -6.41 -12.36 14.87
C GLY A 862 -7.71 -12.60 14.13
N HIS A 863 -7.82 -13.78 13.50
CA HIS A 863 -9.06 -14.21 12.90
C HIS A 863 -10.22 -14.32 13.90
N TYR A 864 -10.06 -15.09 14.97
CA TYR A 864 -11.13 -15.33 15.96
C TYR A 864 -11.36 -14.18 16.94
N ARG A 865 -10.30 -13.41 17.26
CA ARG A 865 -10.38 -12.36 18.29
C ARG A 865 -10.76 -11.00 17.76
N VAL A 866 -10.42 -10.70 16.51
CA VAL A 866 -10.55 -9.35 15.95
C VAL A 866 -11.40 -9.36 14.69
N ILE A 867 -11.02 -10.14 13.69
CA ILE A 867 -11.66 -10.10 12.37
C ILE A 867 -13.12 -10.57 12.45
N GLN A 868 -13.37 -11.73 13.05
CA GLN A 868 -14.72 -12.30 13.12
C GLN A 868 -15.66 -11.54 14.07
N PRO A 869 -15.24 -11.10 15.28
CA PRO A 869 -16.09 -10.25 16.11
C PRO A 869 -16.41 -8.90 15.45
N LEU A 870 -15.44 -8.25 14.81
CA LEU A 870 -15.69 -7.00 14.07
C LEU A 870 -16.69 -7.22 12.93
N ARG A 871 -16.51 -8.30 12.17
CA ARG A 871 -17.43 -8.68 11.10
C ARG A 871 -18.85 -8.91 11.63
N ALA A 872 -19.00 -9.66 12.72
CA ALA A 872 -20.30 -9.92 13.32
C ALA A 872 -20.98 -8.62 13.83
N LEU A 873 -20.22 -7.70 14.44
CA LEU A 873 -20.75 -6.40 14.88
C LEU A 873 -21.19 -5.53 13.70
N ARG A 874 -20.43 -5.55 12.58
CA ARG A 874 -20.80 -4.86 11.34
C ARG A 874 -22.05 -5.46 10.70
N GLU A 875 -22.13 -6.80 10.63
CA GLU A 875 -23.29 -7.54 10.10
C GLU A 875 -24.54 -7.42 10.98
N ALA A 876 -24.39 -7.00 12.24
CA ALA A 876 -25.50 -6.67 13.14
C ALA A 876 -25.87 -5.18 13.14
N GLY A 877 -25.11 -4.33 12.45
CA GLY A 877 -25.36 -2.88 12.39
C GLY A 877 -25.07 -2.15 13.70
N ILE A 878 -24.12 -2.67 14.49
CA ILE A 878 -23.72 -2.09 15.78
C ILE A 878 -22.57 -1.10 15.58
N VAL A 879 -21.67 -1.37 14.63
CA VAL A 879 -20.47 -0.54 14.35
C VAL A 879 -20.25 -0.40 12.85
N GLU A 880 -19.61 0.71 12.45
CA GLU A 880 -18.85 0.75 11.21
C GLU A 880 -17.41 0.29 11.52
N GLY A 881 -16.79 -0.52 10.65
CA GLY A 881 -15.53 -1.17 11.01
C GLY A 881 -14.55 -1.35 9.86
N VAL A 882 -13.29 -0.97 10.08
CA VAL A 882 -12.18 -1.09 9.12
C VAL A 882 -11.04 -1.90 9.73
N LEU A 883 -10.42 -2.76 8.93
CA LEU A 883 -9.24 -3.54 9.30
C LEU A 883 -8.00 -2.92 8.69
N PHE A 884 -6.95 -2.76 9.50
CA PHE A 884 -5.62 -2.35 9.03
C PHE A 884 -4.59 -3.43 9.40
N ASN A 885 -3.76 -3.80 8.43
CA ASN A 885 -2.64 -4.70 8.67
C ASN A 885 -1.40 -3.89 9.08
N GLY A 886 -0.66 -4.33 10.09
CA GLY A 886 0.56 -3.64 10.54
C GLY A 886 0.30 -2.66 11.69
N TYR A 887 0.90 -1.47 11.61
CA TYR A 887 0.64 -0.34 12.53
C TYR A 887 0.15 0.86 11.71
N LEU A 888 -0.59 1.76 12.36
CA LEU A 888 -1.22 2.89 11.69
C LEU A 888 -0.49 4.18 12.05
N GLU A 889 -0.08 4.94 11.04
CA GLU A 889 0.49 6.27 11.23
C GLU A 889 -0.54 7.25 11.79
N ILE A 890 -0.07 8.26 12.53
CA ILE A 890 -0.97 9.17 13.24
C ILE A 890 -1.82 10.03 12.30
N SER A 891 -1.27 10.44 11.16
CA SER A 891 -2.00 11.19 10.12
C SER A 891 -3.15 10.37 9.53
N GLU A 892 -2.91 9.08 9.23
CA GLU A 892 -3.95 8.18 8.73
C GLU A 892 -5.00 7.90 9.81
N LEU A 893 -4.59 7.69 11.07
CA LEU A 893 -5.54 7.56 12.19
C LEU A 893 -6.43 8.80 12.32
N ALA A 894 -5.86 10.00 12.24
CA ALA A 894 -6.59 11.26 12.32
C ALA A 894 -7.52 11.48 11.11
N ARG A 895 -7.10 11.06 9.91
CA ARG A 895 -7.94 11.07 8.70
C ARG A 895 -9.15 10.16 8.86
N GLN A 896 -8.94 9.00 9.47
CA GLN A 896 -10.01 8.07 9.74
C GLN A 896 -10.93 8.56 10.87
N ASP A 897 -10.44 9.31 11.85
CA ASP A 897 -11.23 9.82 13.00
C ASP A 897 -12.10 8.74 13.69
N PRO A 898 -11.52 7.59 14.11
CA PRO A 898 -12.27 6.53 14.78
C PRO A 898 -12.78 6.93 16.14
N ASP A 899 -13.88 6.29 16.54
CA ASP A 899 -14.38 6.32 17.92
C ASP A 899 -13.62 5.31 18.79
N VAL A 900 -13.21 4.16 18.21
CA VAL A 900 -12.50 3.08 18.91
C VAL A 900 -11.35 2.52 18.05
N VAL A 901 -10.22 2.20 18.68
CA VAL A 901 -9.09 1.49 18.07
C VAL A 901 -8.80 0.20 18.83
N ILE A 902 -8.88 -0.95 18.15
CA ILE A 902 -8.54 -2.26 18.70
C ILE A 902 -7.13 -2.66 18.25
N LEU A 903 -6.26 -2.94 19.21
CA LEU A 903 -4.84 -3.20 19.03
C LEU A 903 -4.50 -4.60 19.54
N GLN A 904 -4.39 -5.59 18.65
CA GLN A 904 -4.05 -6.94 19.07
C GLN A 904 -2.53 -7.14 19.09
N ARG A 905 -2.02 -7.68 20.21
CA ARG A 905 -0.61 -8.14 20.36
C ARG A 905 0.42 -7.17 19.77
N GLN A 906 0.29 -5.88 20.05
CA GLN A 906 1.26 -4.89 19.60
C GLN A 906 2.55 -5.03 20.42
N VAL A 907 3.60 -5.57 19.80
CA VAL A 907 4.91 -5.83 20.42
C VAL A 907 6.04 -5.32 19.52
N GLY A 908 7.09 -4.77 20.13
CA GLY A 908 8.21 -4.13 19.42
C GLY A 908 8.15 -2.59 19.49
N GLU A 909 9.31 -1.94 19.37
CA GLU A 909 9.44 -0.50 19.56
C GLU A 909 8.62 0.34 18.58
N PRO A 910 8.60 0.09 17.24
CA PRO A 910 7.80 0.90 16.32
C PRO A 910 6.29 0.89 16.66
N ARG A 911 5.76 -0.27 17.05
CA ARG A 911 4.35 -0.41 17.43
C ARG A 911 4.04 0.29 18.76
N LEU A 912 4.93 0.17 19.74
CA LEU A 912 4.78 0.88 21.02
C LEU A 912 4.86 2.39 20.85
N GLU A 913 5.71 2.85 19.94
CA GLU A 913 5.86 4.26 19.62
C GLU A 913 4.62 4.81 18.93
N ALA A 914 4.07 4.06 17.95
CA ALA A 914 2.76 4.38 17.37
C ALA A 914 1.67 4.44 18.45
N MET A 915 1.59 3.46 19.36
CA MET A 915 0.61 3.50 20.47
C MET A 915 0.79 4.71 21.39
N ARG A 916 2.03 5.11 21.69
CA ARG A 916 2.33 6.29 22.51
C ARG A 916 1.84 7.56 21.81
N ARG A 917 2.12 7.72 20.51
CA ARG A 917 1.61 8.84 19.68
C ARG A 917 0.09 8.84 19.64
N MET A 918 -0.56 7.68 19.45
CA MET A 918 -2.02 7.54 19.48
C MET A 918 -2.61 7.99 20.82
N LYS A 919 -1.98 7.63 21.94
CA LYS A 919 -2.41 8.08 23.27
C LYS A 919 -2.35 9.60 23.39
N ALA A 920 -1.27 10.21 22.90
CA ALA A 920 -1.03 11.64 23.03
C ALA A 920 -1.93 12.48 22.11
N LEU A 921 -2.20 12.01 20.88
CA LEU A 921 -2.75 12.84 19.81
C LEU A 921 -4.15 12.42 19.32
N SER A 922 -4.62 11.20 19.63
CA SER A 922 -5.94 10.72 19.22
C SER A 922 -6.92 10.69 20.39
N ARG A 923 -8.17 11.08 20.13
CA ARG A 923 -9.29 10.99 21.08
C ARG A 923 -9.98 9.62 21.13
N ALA A 924 -9.66 8.72 20.20
CA ALA A 924 -10.33 7.42 20.11
C ALA A 924 -10.14 6.59 21.39
N PHE A 925 -11.13 5.78 21.75
CA PHE A 925 -11.01 4.82 22.84
C PHE A 925 -10.11 3.64 22.42
N LYS A 926 -9.01 3.39 23.12
CA LYS A 926 -8.02 2.36 22.73
C LYS A 926 -8.23 1.09 23.55
N VAL A 927 -8.30 -0.03 22.86
CA VAL A 927 -8.43 -1.36 23.45
C VAL A 927 -7.23 -2.21 23.05
N TYR A 928 -6.50 -2.71 24.05
CA TYR A 928 -5.49 -3.74 23.81
C TYR A 928 -6.13 -5.12 23.87
N GLU A 929 -5.90 -5.95 22.86
CA GLU A 929 -6.45 -7.30 22.74
C GLU A 929 -5.35 -8.36 22.89
N LEU A 930 -5.59 -9.39 23.70
CA LEU A 930 -4.69 -10.52 23.88
C LEU A 930 -5.39 -11.87 24.05
N ASP A 931 -5.01 -12.85 23.24
CA ASP A 931 -5.57 -14.21 23.27
C ASP A 931 -4.80 -15.20 24.17
N ASP A 932 -3.48 -15.04 24.27
CA ASP A 932 -2.58 -16.02 24.90
C ASP A 932 -1.62 -15.38 25.91
N TYR A 933 -1.15 -16.17 26.86
CA TYR A 933 -0.18 -15.72 27.87
C TYR A 933 1.24 -15.64 27.30
N LEU A 934 1.57 -14.52 26.68
CA LEU A 934 2.88 -14.32 26.04
C LEU A 934 4.10 -14.34 27.00
N PRO A 935 4.00 -13.87 28.26
CA PRO A 935 5.12 -13.97 29.18
C PRO A 935 5.50 -15.44 29.44
N ASN A 936 6.79 -15.76 29.38
CA ASN A 936 7.29 -17.12 29.68
C ASN A 936 6.67 -18.23 28.81
N LEU A 937 6.75 -18.08 27.49
CA LEU A 937 6.37 -19.15 26.55
C LEU A 937 7.06 -20.50 26.91
N PRO A 938 6.35 -21.64 26.74
CA PRO A 938 6.90 -22.96 27.00
C PRO A 938 8.26 -23.16 26.30
N LEU A 939 9.19 -23.88 26.95
CA LEU A 939 10.56 -24.11 26.44
C LEU A 939 10.59 -24.66 25.01
N LYS A 940 9.59 -25.47 24.65
CA LYS A 940 9.46 -26.12 23.34
C LYS A 940 8.56 -25.36 22.36
N SER A 941 8.11 -24.15 22.70
CA SER A 941 7.32 -23.32 21.79
C SER A 941 8.23 -22.76 20.69
N VAL A 942 7.85 -23.01 19.44
CA VAL A 942 8.55 -22.46 18.26
C VAL A 942 8.58 -20.93 18.23
N HIS A 943 7.69 -20.26 18.96
CA HIS A 943 7.62 -18.79 19.03
C HIS A 943 8.52 -18.19 20.12
N ARG A 944 9.22 -19.00 20.92
CA ARG A 944 10.02 -18.53 22.05
C ARG A 944 11.30 -17.81 21.61
N GLU A 945 11.95 -18.27 20.57
CA GLU A 945 13.23 -17.69 20.10
C GLU A 945 13.03 -16.32 19.45
N HIS A 946 11.90 -16.11 18.75
CA HIS A 946 11.55 -14.85 18.10
C HIS A 946 10.86 -13.83 19.02
N MET A 947 10.60 -14.19 20.27
CA MET A 947 9.95 -13.31 21.24
C MET A 947 10.98 -12.48 22.03
N PRO A 948 10.76 -11.16 22.19
CA PRO A 948 11.61 -10.33 23.04
C PRO A 948 11.74 -10.93 24.44
N LYS A 949 12.98 -11.03 24.96
CA LYS A 949 13.26 -11.55 26.30
C LYS A 949 12.50 -10.80 27.41
N ASP A 950 12.14 -9.53 27.16
CA ASP A 950 11.41 -8.63 28.06
C ASP A 950 9.91 -8.46 27.69
N ILE A 951 9.26 -9.47 27.10
CA ILE A 951 7.87 -9.37 26.62
C ILE A 951 6.87 -8.80 27.64
N LEU A 952 7.02 -9.13 28.92
CA LEU A 952 6.16 -8.61 29.99
C LEU A 952 6.32 -7.08 30.16
N LYS A 953 7.54 -6.56 30.00
CA LYS A 953 7.84 -5.12 30.03
C LYS A 953 7.22 -4.42 28.82
N THR A 954 7.33 -5.03 27.63
CA THR A 954 6.72 -4.54 26.40
C THR A 954 5.19 -4.47 26.53
N VAL A 955 4.55 -5.56 26.98
CA VAL A 955 3.11 -5.60 27.21
C VAL A 955 2.70 -4.55 28.25
N ARG A 956 3.40 -4.46 29.39
CA ARG A 956 3.12 -3.44 30.43
C ARG A 956 3.18 -2.01 29.87
N ARG A 957 4.19 -1.71 29.03
CA ARG A 957 4.32 -0.40 28.39
C ARG A 957 3.16 -0.15 27.41
N GLY A 958 2.82 -1.13 26.58
CA GLY A 958 1.66 -1.05 25.69
C GLY A 958 0.34 -0.83 26.45
N LEU A 959 0.12 -1.56 27.54
CA LEU A 959 -1.05 -1.39 28.40
C LEU A 959 -1.14 0.00 29.04
N SER A 960 -0.01 0.67 29.28
CA SER A 960 -0.01 2.04 29.77
C SER A 960 -0.50 3.08 28.75
N PHE A 961 -0.68 2.69 27.49
CA PHE A 961 -1.11 3.56 26.40
C PHE A 961 -2.56 3.35 25.94
N VAL A 962 -3.28 2.42 26.56
CA VAL A 962 -4.68 2.12 26.20
C VAL A 962 -5.64 2.43 27.34
N ASP A 963 -6.93 2.47 27.01
CA ASP A 963 -8.01 2.75 27.96
C ASP A 963 -8.62 1.47 28.54
N ARG A 964 -8.47 0.34 27.83
CA ARG A 964 -9.00 -0.97 28.24
C ARG A 964 -8.10 -2.11 27.77
N PHE A 965 -8.05 -3.16 28.59
CA PHE A 965 -7.40 -4.41 28.25
C PHE A 965 -8.44 -5.54 28.14
N VAL A 966 -8.54 -6.17 26.97
CA VAL A 966 -9.46 -7.27 26.69
C VAL A 966 -8.66 -8.57 26.51
N VAL A 967 -9.08 -9.61 27.24
CA VAL A 967 -8.47 -10.94 27.19
C VAL A 967 -9.48 -12.03 26.91
N SER A 968 -9.01 -13.19 26.42
CA SER A 968 -9.88 -14.32 26.02
C SER A 968 -10.40 -15.17 27.19
N THR A 969 -9.76 -15.12 28.36
CA THR A 969 -10.11 -15.97 29.52
C THR A 969 -9.99 -15.26 30.87
N SER A 970 -10.71 -15.76 31.88
CA SER A 970 -10.55 -15.29 33.26
C SER A 970 -9.17 -15.59 33.84
N ALA A 971 -8.56 -16.71 33.44
CA ALA A 971 -7.20 -17.07 33.83
C ALA A 971 -6.17 -16.04 33.34
N LEU A 972 -6.31 -15.52 32.12
CA LEU A 972 -5.49 -14.41 31.62
C LEU A 972 -5.73 -13.12 32.41
N ALA A 973 -7.00 -12.79 32.70
CA ALA A 973 -7.32 -11.61 33.48
C ALA A 973 -6.68 -11.65 34.87
N GLU A 974 -6.68 -12.81 35.52
CA GLU A 974 -5.98 -13.04 36.79
C GLU A 974 -4.46 -12.94 36.64
N ALA A 975 -3.88 -13.54 35.60
CA ALA A 975 -2.44 -13.53 35.37
C ALA A 975 -1.88 -12.12 35.13
N PHE A 976 -2.69 -11.23 34.55
CA PHE A 976 -2.37 -9.82 34.33
C PHE A 976 -3.00 -8.87 35.34
N ALA A 977 -3.58 -9.39 36.42
CA ALA A 977 -4.19 -8.58 37.47
C ALA A 977 -3.18 -7.56 38.01
N GLY A 978 -3.61 -6.29 38.10
CA GLY A 978 -2.78 -5.18 38.55
C GLY A 978 -1.90 -4.53 37.48
N LEU A 979 -1.89 -5.01 36.22
CA LEU A 979 -1.20 -4.32 35.12
C LEU A 979 -2.07 -3.28 34.40
N HIS A 980 -3.39 -3.36 34.54
CA HIS A 980 -4.34 -2.40 33.98
C HIS A 980 -5.58 -2.29 34.89
N SER A 981 -6.22 -1.11 34.93
CA SER A 981 -7.37 -0.83 35.80
C SER A 981 -8.69 -1.37 35.27
N ASP A 982 -8.86 -1.42 33.94
CA ASP A 982 -10.04 -1.98 33.27
C ASP A 982 -9.64 -3.22 32.45
N ILE A 983 -9.76 -4.41 33.05
CA ILE A 983 -9.54 -5.70 32.37
C ILE A 983 -10.91 -6.36 32.13
N ARG A 984 -11.22 -6.68 30.87
CA ARG A 984 -12.47 -7.34 30.47
C ARG A 984 -12.17 -8.70 29.87
N VAL A 985 -12.99 -9.69 30.24
CA VAL A 985 -12.96 -11.02 29.63
C VAL A 985 -14.01 -11.08 28.53
N ALA A 986 -13.56 -11.24 27.30
CA ALA A 986 -14.42 -11.57 26.16
C ALA A 986 -13.99 -12.95 25.68
N GLU A 987 -14.79 -13.98 25.91
CA GLU A 987 -14.43 -15.35 25.55
C GLU A 987 -14.51 -15.59 24.04
N ASN A 988 -13.69 -16.52 23.53
CA ASN A 988 -13.74 -16.93 22.12
C ASN A 988 -15.10 -17.55 21.77
N ARG A 989 -15.57 -17.22 20.56
CA ARG A 989 -16.86 -17.64 20.02
C ARG A 989 -16.69 -17.96 18.54
N LEU A 990 -17.48 -18.91 18.05
CA LEU A 990 -17.40 -19.34 16.66
C LEU A 990 -18.27 -18.46 15.75
N PRO A 991 -17.77 -18.03 14.57
CA PRO A 991 -18.60 -17.32 13.60
C PRO A 991 -19.67 -18.25 13.03
N ALA A 992 -20.93 -17.85 13.17
CA ALA A 992 -22.07 -18.70 12.81
C ALA A 992 -22.08 -19.06 11.31
N HIS A 993 -21.70 -18.14 10.42
CA HIS A 993 -21.71 -18.37 8.98
C HIS A 993 -20.73 -19.46 8.52
N TRP A 994 -19.68 -19.75 9.31
CA TRP A 994 -18.71 -20.81 9.01
C TRP A 994 -19.07 -22.13 9.68
N TRP A 995 -19.41 -22.08 10.97
CA TRP A 995 -19.50 -23.30 11.78
C TRP A 995 -20.92 -23.89 11.84
N LYS A 996 -21.96 -23.09 11.55
CA LYS A 996 -23.34 -23.57 11.68
C LYS A 996 -23.75 -24.52 10.55
N ALA A 997 -23.27 -24.28 9.32
CA ALA A 997 -23.67 -25.01 8.11
C ALA A 997 -22.81 -26.23 7.79
N LEU A 998 -21.91 -26.65 8.69
CA LEU A 998 -21.10 -27.84 8.48
C LEU A 998 -21.97 -29.10 8.34
N PRO A 999 -21.58 -30.05 7.46
CA PRO A 999 -22.34 -31.28 7.27
C PRO A 999 -22.51 -32.06 8.59
N GLU A 1000 -23.56 -32.87 8.66
CA GLU A 1000 -23.66 -33.85 9.73
C GLU A 1000 -22.60 -34.92 9.55
N ARG A 1001 -22.04 -35.37 10.68
CA ARG A 1001 -21.08 -36.47 10.67
C ARG A 1001 -21.78 -37.69 10.08
N SER A 1002 -21.16 -38.28 9.06
CA SER A 1002 -21.64 -39.55 8.52
C SER A 1002 -21.25 -40.68 9.47
N ALA A 1003 -22.08 -41.71 9.57
CA ALA A 1003 -21.66 -42.92 10.27
C ALA A 1003 -20.44 -43.51 9.54
N HIS A 1004 -19.28 -43.49 10.18
CA HIS A 1004 -18.03 -43.98 9.60
C HIS A 1004 -18.19 -45.44 9.15
N ARG A 1005 -17.80 -45.75 7.91
CA ARG A 1005 -17.98 -47.08 7.28
C ARG A 1005 -16.68 -47.89 7.13
N GLY A 1006 -15.57 -47.40 7.68
CA GLY A 1006 -14.27 -48.09 7.65
C GLY A 1006 -14.16 -49.25 8.64
N ARG A 1007 -13.07 -50.02 8.55
CA ARG A 1007 -12.83 -51.21 9.39
C ARG A 1007 -12.30 -50.88 10.79
N ARG A 1008 -11.74 -49.69 11.01
CA ARG A 1008 -11.18 -49.25 12.29
C ARG A 1008 -11.67 -47.83 12.62
N PRO A 1009 -11.89 -47.50 13.90
CA PRO A 1009 -12.25 -46.16 14.31
C PRO A 1009 -11.17 -45.13 13.98
N ARG A 1010 -11.56 -43.93 13.57
CA ARG A 1010 -10.68 -42.81 13.25
C ARG A 1010 -10.51 -41.91 14.45
N ILE A 1011 -9.30 -41.83 15.00
CA ILE A 1011 -8.98 -40.95 16.12
C ILE A 1011 -8.03 -39.88 15.63
N GLY A 1012 -8.30 -38.62 15.97
CA GLY A 1012 -7.50 -37.53 15.42
C GLY A 1012 -7.25 -36.33 16.30
N TRP A 1013 -6.31 -35.53 15.82
CA TRP A 1013 -5.88 -34.26 16.41
C TRP A 1013 -5.69 -33.22 15.29
N ALA A 1014 -5.94 -31.95 15.62
CA ALA A 1014 -5.77 -30.82 14.73
C ALA A 1014 -5.13 -29.63 15.46
N GLY A 1015 -4.13 -29.00 14.85
CA GLY A 1015 -3.48 -27.81 15.40
C GLY A 1015 -2.19 -27.42 14.66
N GLY A 1016 -1.63 -26.25 15.02
CA GLY A 1016 -0.42 -25.69 14.41
C GLY A 1016 0.88 -26.00 15.15
N ALA A 1017 2.02 -25.58 14.57
CA ALA A 1017 3.39 -25.85 15.05
C ALA A 1017 3.71 -25.37 16.49
N SER A 1018 2.88 -24.49 17.08
CA SER A 1018 3.01 -24.04 18.46
C SER A 1018 2.65 -25.10 19.52
N HIS A 1019 2.18 -26.27 19.11
CA HIS A 1019 1.66 -27.34 19.98
C HIS A 1019 2.57 -28.57 20.11
N THR A 1020 3.85 -28.49 19.73
CA THR A 1020 4.77 -29.64 19.80
C THR A 1020 4.81 -30.31 21.18
N GLY A 1021 4.93 -29.53 22.26
CA GLY A 1021 4.91 -30.06 23.63
C GLY A 1021 3.56 -30.64 24.07
N ASP A 1022 2.46 -30.16 23.49
CA ASP A 1022 1.11 -30.66 23.80
C ASP A 1022 0.89 -32.07 23.24
N LEU A 1023 1.42 -32.36 22.03
CA LEU A 1023 1.30 -33.67 21.39
C LEU A 1023 2.18 -34.76 22.01
N GLU A 1024 3.28 -34.38 22.66
CA GLU A 1024 4.12 -35.34 23.40
C GLU A 1024 3.35 -36.04 24.53
N VAL A 1025 2.33 -35.38 25.12
CA VAL A 1025 1.48 -35.94 26.19
C VAL A 1025 0.81 -37.25 25.77
N ILE A 1026 0.49 -37.40 24.49
CA ILE A 1026 -0.20 -38.57 23.95
C ILE A 1026 0.69 -39.42 23.02
N ALA A 1027 2.00 -39.14 22.94
CA ALA A 1027 2.88 -39.84 22.00
C ALA A 1027 2.90 -41.37 22.25
N ASP A 1028 2.99 -41.80 23.51
CA ASP A 1028 2.94 -43.23 23.85
C ASP A 1028 1.55 -43.85 23.66
N VAL A 1029 0.49 -43.06 23.83
CA VAL A 1029 -0.89 -43.48 23.57
C VAL A 1029 -1.09 -43.76 22.08
N VAL A 1030 -0.52 -42.91 21.21
CA VAL A 1030 -0.55 -43.10 19.75
C VAL A 1030 0.16 -44.39 19.35
N ARG A 1031 1.33 -44.67 19.95
CA ARG A 1031 2.10 -45.90 19.67
C ARG A 1031 1.35 -47.16 20.07
N GLU A 1032 0.77 -47.18 21.27
CA GLU A 1032 0.03 -48.34 21.79
C GLU A 1032 -1.16 -48.69 20.90
N LEU A 1033 -1.98 -47.69 20.54
CA LEU A 1033 -3.23 -47.92 19.82
C LEU A 1033 -3.06 -47.97 18.30
N ALA A 1034 -1.84 -47.88 17.76
CA ALA A 1034 -1.58 -47.81 16.32
C ALA A 1034 -2.17 -48.99 15.51
N ASN A 1035 -2.38 -50.14 16.14
CA ASN A 1035 -2.99 -51.31 15.51
C ASN A 1035 -4.50 -51.43 15.76
N GLU A 1036 -5.08 -50.61 16.65
CA GLU A 1036 -6.49 -50.62 17.03
C GLU A 1036 -7.30 -49.56 16.25
N VAL A 1037 -6.66 -48.43 15.89
CA VAL A 1037 -7.33 -47.25 15.31
C VAL A 1037 -6.61 -46.69 14.08
N GLU A 1038 -7.28 -45.81 13.33
CA GLU A 1038 -6.69 -44.98 12.28
C GLU A 1038 -6.36 -43.60 12.84
N TRP A 1039 -5.06 -43.30 12.97
CA TRP A 1039 -4.62 -41.99 13.44
C TRP A 1039 -4.67 -40.93 12.34
N VAL A 1040 -5.44 -39.87 12.57
CA VAL A 1040 -5.65 -38.76 11.64
C VAL A 1040 -5.12 -37.46 12.25
N PHE A 1041 -4.13 -36.83 11.60
CA PHE A 1041 -3.54 -35.58 12.07
C PHE A 1041 -3.78 -34.45 11.07
N MET A 1042 -4.07 -33.25 11.57
CA MET A 1042 -4.16 -32.04 10.76
C MET A 1042 -3.23 -30.94 11.26
N GLY A 1043 -2.50 -30.31 10.32
CA GLY A 1043 -1.59 -29.20 10.58
C GLY A 1043 -0.17 -29.64 10.92
N MET A 1044 0.02 -30.34 12.04
CA MET A 1044 1.33 -30.90 12.43
C MET A 1044 1.23 -32.27 13.10
N TYR A 1045 2.36 -32.96 13.26
CA TYR A 1045 2.52 -34.13 14.12
C TYR A 1045 3.98 -34.23 14.59
N PRO A 1046 4.28 -34.84 15.76
CA PRO A 1046 5.65 -35.13 16.18
C PRO A 1046 6.25 -36.18 15.26
N PHE A 1047 7.45 -35.94 14.72
CA PHE A 1047 8.09 -36.83 13.75
C PHE A 1047 8.13 -38.30 14.18
N ALA A 1048 8.41 -38.54 15.46
CA ALA A 1048 8.48 -39.86 16.06
C ALA A 1048 7.18 -40.68 15.96
N LEU A 1049 6.06 -40.06 15.56
CA LEU A 1049 4.76 -40.72 15.35
C LEU A 1049 4.47 -41.01 13.87
N ARG A 1050 5.32 -40.60 12.93
CA ARG A 1050 5.06 -40.71 11.47
C ARG A 1050 4.59 -42.09 11.01
N GLN A 1051 5.24 -43.14 11.51
CA GLN A 1051 4.95 -44.53 11.16
C GLN A 1051 3.58 -45.02 11.66
N HIS A 1052 2.98 -44.32 12.62
CA HIS A 1052 1.69 -44.66 13.21
C HIS A 1052 0.54 -43.84 12.62
N ILE A 1053 0.82 -42.82 11.81
CA ILE A 1053 -0.19 -41.93 11.23
C ILE A 1053 -0.78 -42.55 9.98
N HIS A 1054 -2.10 -42.75 10.00
CA HIS A 1054 -2.87 -43.26 8.87
C HIS A 1054 -3.12 -42.16 7.83
N GLN A 1055 -3.54 -40.98 8.28
CA GLN A 1055 -3.81 -39.83 7.41
C GLN A 1055 -3.21 -38.56 8.01
N PHE A 1056 -2.55 -37.77 7.17
CA PHE A 1056 -2.09 -36.43 7.52
C PHE A 1056 -2.68 -35.41 6.54
N GLN A 1057 -3.36 -34.40 7.09
CA GLN A 1057 -3.88 -33.25 6.37
C GLN A 1057 -2.98 -32.04 6.69
N PRO A 1058 -2.25 -31.47 5.72
CA PRO A 1058 -1.52 -30.22 5.95
C PRO A 1058 -2.44 -29.08 6.37
N GLY A 1059 -1.87 -28.02 6.97
CA GLY A 1059 -2.61 -26.80 7.23
C GLY A 1059 -3.28 -26.27 5.96
N VAL A 1060 -4.53 -25.84 6.08
CA VAL A 1060 -5.29 -25.23 4.98
C VAL A 1060 -5.48 -23.74 5.25
N ARG A 1061 -5.79 -22.97 4.22
CA ARG A 1061 -6.22 -21.58 4.39
C ARG A 1061 -7.39 -21.49 5.37
N ILE A 1062 -7.41 -20.44 6.19
CA ILE A 1062 -8.36 -20.27 7.28
C ILE A 1062 -9.83 -20.32 6.82
N ASP A 1063 -10.13 -19.85 5.60
CA ASP A 1063 -11.48 -19.89 5.01
C ASP A 1063 -11.99 -21.30 4.69
N ARG A 1064 -11.08 -22.26 4.49
CA ARG A 1064 -11.40 -23.68 4.26
C ARG A 1064 -11.25 -24.53 5.52
N TYR A 1065 -10.80 -23.93 6.62
CA TYR A 1065 -10.46 -24.65 7.83
C TYR A 1065 -11.65 -25.41 8.44
N PRO A 1066 -12.85 -24.83 8.59
CA PRO A 1066 -14.00 -25.55 9.16
C PRO A 1066 -14.40 -26.79 8.35
N GLU A 1067 -14.40 -26.67 7.02
CA GLU A 1067 -14.74 -27.76 6.10
C GLU A 1067 -13.67 -28.85 6.12
N ALA A 1068 -12.39 -28.48 6.09
CA ALA A 1068 -11.28 -29.42 6.16
C ALA A 1068 -11.26 -30.18 7.50
N LEU A 1069 -11.57 -29.49 8.61
CA LEU A 1069 -11.68 -30.12 9.93
C LEU A 1069 -12.84 -31.11 9.99
N ALA A 1070 -14.00 -30.74 9.45
CA ALA A 1070 -15.17 -31.63 9.34
C ALA A 1070 -14.91 -32.82 8.40
N ALA A 1071 -14.11 -32.63 7.34
CA ALA A 1071 -13.76 -33.67 6.38
C ALA A 1071 -12.78 -34.72 6.92
N LEU A 1072 -12.19 -34.51 8.10
CA LEU A 1072 -11.39 -35.54 8.77
C LEU A 1072 -12.22 -36.77 9.16
N ASP A 1073 -13.54 -36.58 9.34
CA ASP A 1073 -14.51 -37.63 9.68
C ASP A 1073 -14.05 -38.46 10.90
N LEU A 1074 -13.76 -37.77 12.01
CA LEU A 1074 -13.22 -38.39 13.21
C LEU A 1074 -14.31 -39.10 14.02
N ASP A 1075 -14.00 -40.31 14.46
CA ASP A 1075 -14.81 -41.02 15.43
C ASP A 1075 -14.60 -40.52 16.85
N LEU A 1076 -13.39 -40.02 17.13
CA LEU A 1076 -13.00 -39.42 18.40
C LEU A 1076 -11.91 -38.36 18.18
N ALA A 1077 -12.07 -37.19 18.75
CA ALA A 1077 -11.05 -36.14 18.72
C ALA A 1077 -10.32 -36.06 20.07
N LEU A 1078 -8.99 -35.86 20.02
CA LEU A 1078 -8.16 -35.66 21.19
C LEU A 1078 -7.72 -34.20 21.28
N ALA A 1079 -7.82 -33.61 22.48
CA ALA A 1079 -7.33 -32.26 22.77
C ALA A 1079 -6.32 -32.30 23.93
N PRO A 1080 -5.09 -32.81 23.72
CA PRO A 1080 -4.05 -32.80 24.74
C PRO A 1080 -3.45 -31.40 24.88
N VAL A 1081 -3.15 -31.01 26.11
CA VAL A 1081 -2.31 -29.84 26.44
C VAL A 1081 -1.44 -30.14 27.65
N GLU A 1082 -0.20 -29.66 27.66
CA GLU A 1082 0.70 -29.78 28.81
C GLU A 1082 0.20 -28.95 30.02
N GLN A 1083 0.45 -29.41 31.24
CA GLN A 1083 0.15 -28.64 32.45
C GLN A 1083 1.20 -27.54 32.68
N ASN A 1084 0.96 -26.35 32.15
CA ASN A 1084 1.79 -25.15 32.39
C ASN A 1084 0.90 -23.89 32.43
N LEU A 1085 1.47 -22.75 32.86
CA LEU A 1085 0.71 -21.49 33.00
C LEU A 1085 0.18 -20.99 31.64
N PHE A 1086 0.96 -21.15 30.57
CA PHE A 1086 0.55 -20.78 29.22
C PHE A 1086 -0.74 -21.49 28.81
N ASN A 1087 -0.77 -22.81 28.94
CA ASN A 1087 -1.94 -23.64 28.62
C ASN A 1087 -3.09 -23.45 29.61
N ALA A 1088 -2.82 -23.17 30.89
CA ALA A 1088 -3.87 -22.84 31.85
C ALA A 1088 -4.60 -21.53 31.51
N CYS A 1089 -3.94 -20.62 30.80
CA CYS A 1089 -4.48 -19.36 30.31
C CYS A 1089 -5.15 -19.45 28.92
N LYS A 1090 -4.90 -20.52 28.15
CA LYS A 1090 -5.49 -20.72 26.81
C LYS A 1090 -7.02 -20.73 26.84
N SER A 1091 -7.61 -20.36 25.72
CA SER A 1091 -9.05 -20.53 25.49
C SER A 1091 -9.45 -21.98 25.20
N ASN A 1092 -10.74 -22.28 25.32
CA ASN A 1092 -11.33 -23.58 24.99
C ASN A 1092 -11.64 -23.74 23.48
N LEU A 1093 -11.09 -22.88 22.62
CA LEU A 1093 -11.45 -22.80 21.19
C LEU A 1093 -11.39 -24.15 20.47
N ARG A 1094 -10.37 -24.97 20.76
CA ARG A 1094 -10.23 -26.31 20.16
C ARG A 1094 -11.43 -27.22 20.43
N LEU A 1095 -11.99 -27.16 21.64
CA LEU A 1095 -13.19 -27.93 22.01
C LEU A 1095 -14.42 -27.41 21.27
N LEU A 1096 -14.50 -26.11 21.03
CA LEU A 1096 -15.60 -25.50 20.27
C LEU A 1096 -15.56 -25.96 18.80
N GLU A 1097 -14.38 -25.95 18.18
CA GLU A 1097 -14.19 -26.38 16.78
C GLU A 1097 -14.56 -27.86 16.60
N TYR A 1098 -14.05 -28.75 17.46
CA TYR A 1098 -14.44 -30.17 17.44
C TYR A 1098 -15.92 -30.38 17.73
N GLY A 1099 -16.47 -29.62 18.68
CA GLY A 1099 -17.89 -29.64 19.00
C GLY A 1099 -18.75 -29.25 17.81
N ALA A 1100 -18.39 -28.21 17.07
CA ALA A 1100 -19.13 -27.79 15.88
C ALA A 1100 -19.13 -28.86 14.77
N CYS A 1101 -18.05 -29.65 14.64
CA CYS A 1101 -18.00 -30.83 13.77
C CYS A 1101 -18.83 -32.02 14.30
N GLY A 1102 -19.22 -32.02 15.58
CA GLY A 1102 -19.94 -33.12 16.22
C GLY A 1102 -19.05 -34.30 16.63
N TYR A 1103 -17.75 -34.06 16.84
CA TYR A 1103 -16.85 -35.09 17.34
C TYR A 1103 -16.99 -35.24 18.86
N PRO A 1104 -17.07 -36.47 19.40
CA PRO A 1104 -16.79 -36.66 20.82
C PRO A 1104 -15.33 -36.30 21.11
N VAL A 1105 -15.07 -35.73 22.28
CA VAL A 1105 -13.76 -35.19 22.64
C VAL A 1105 -13.26 -35.76 23.96
N ILE A 1106 -12.01 -36.22 23.97
CA ILE A 1106 -11.23 -36.42 25.19
C ILE A 1106 -10.18 -35.32 25.27
N ALA A 1107 -10.12 -34.62 26.39
CA ALA A 1107 -9.24 -33.48 26.59
C ALA A 1107 -8.45 -33.60 27.89
N SER A 1108 -7.29 -32.96 27.95
CA SER A 1108 -6.53 -32.86 29.20
C SER A 1108 -7.33 -32.13 30.28
N ASP A 1109 -7.28 -32.62 31.52
CA ASP A 1109 -7.80 -31.96 32.72
C ASP A 1109 -6.90 -30.79 33.14
N VAL A 1110 -6.88 -29.75 32.31
CA VAL A 1110 -6.17 -28.48 32.51
C VAL A 1110 -7.21 -27.37 32.56
N ARG A 1111 -6.92 -26.29 33.31
CA ARG A 1111 -7.84 -25.17 33.57
C ARG A 1111 -8.56 -24.63 32.33
N CYS A 1112 -7.90 -24.56 31.17
CA CYS A 1112 -8.49 -24.06 29.92
C CYS A 1112 -9.62 -24.92 29.35
N TYR A 1113 -9.70 -26.20 29.73
CA TYR A 1113 -10.73 -27.14 29.30
C TYR A 1113 -11.70 -27.52 30.42
N GLN A 1114 -11.45 -27.07 31.65
CA GLN A 1114 -12.40 -27.20 32.75
C GLN A 1114 -13.59 -26.26 32.52
N GLY A 1115 -14.81 -26.78 32.58
CA GLY A 1115 -16.01 -25.99 32.33
C GLY A 1115 -17.23 -26.86 32.06
N ASN A 1116 -18.28 -26.27 31.47
CA ASN A 1116 -19.58 -26.91 31.25
C ASN A 1116 -19.73 -27.55 29.86
N LEU A 1117 -18.65 -27.69 29.08
CA LEU A 1117 -18.70 -28.41 27.81
C LEU A 1117 -18.74 -29.92 28.06
N PRO A 1118 -19.63 -30.68 27.41
CA PRO A 1118 -19.76 -32.13 27.60
C PRO A 1118 -18.62 -32.91 26.93
N VAL A 1119 -17.42 -32.79 27.48
CA VAL A 1119 -16.19 -33.49 27.05
C VAL A 1119 -15.71 -34.46 28.13
N THR A 1120 -14.91 -35.45 27.76
CA THR A 1120 -14.26 -36.34 28.73
C THR A 1120 -12.90 -35.77 29.13
N LEU A 1121 -12.77 -35.29 30.37
CA LEU A 1121 -11.50 -34.79 30.90
C LEU A 1121 -10.68 -35.92 31.52
N VAL A 1122 -9.39 -35.98 31.17
CA VAL A 1122 -8.45 -36.96 31.72
C VAL A 1122 -7.19 -36.28 32.24
N LYS A 1123 -6.65 -36.79 33.34
CA LYS A 1123 -5.31 -36.36 33.78
C LYS A 1123 -4.29 -36.79 32.73
N ASN A 1124 -3.22 -36.03 32.56
CA ASN A 1124 -2.13 -36.32 31.61
C ASN A 1124 -1.27 -37.51 32.06
N ARG A 1125 -1.89 -38.67 32.26
CA ARG A 1125 -1.26 -39.95 32.58
C ARG A 1125 -1.66 -40.93 31.50
N TYR A 1126 -0.70 -41.69 30.99
CA TYR A 1126 -0.88 -42.69 29.95
C TYR A 1126 -2.13 -43.59 30.16
N ARG A 1127 -2.32 -44.11 31.37
CA ARG A 1127 -3.45 -45.01 31.70
C ARG A 1127 -4.82 -44.35 31.58
N ASP A 1128 -4.93 -43.06 31.91
CA ASP A 1128 -6.21 -42.35 31.88
C ASP A 1128 -6.63 -42.06 30.44
N TRP A 1129 -5.68 -41.68 29.58
CA TRP A 1129 -5.91 -41.52 28.13
C TRP A 1129 -6.32 -42.84 27.47
N ILE A 1130 -5.58 -43.94 27.70
CA ILE A 1130 -5.90 -45.26 27.14
C ILE A 1130 -7.29 -45.74 27.60
N GLY A 1131 -7.58 -45.61 28.91
CA GLY A 1131 -8.87 -46.00 29.47
C GLY A 1131 -10.02 -45.24 28.82
N ALA A 1132 -9.94 -43.91 28.79
CA ALA A 1132 -10.99 -43.08 28.21
C ALA A 1132 -11.16 -43.35 26.70
N ILE A 1133 -10.07 -43.54 25.94
CA ILE A 1133 -10.19 -43.87 24.51
C ILE A 1133 -10.90 -45.21 24.33
N ARG A 1134 -10.47 -46.27 25.02
CA ARG A 1134 -11.09 -47.60 24.90
C ARG A 1134 -12.55 -47.59 25.36
N ASP A 1135 -12.92 -46.81 26.38
CA ASP A 1135 -14.31 -46.65 26.82
C ASP A 1135 -15.20 -46.03 25.72
N HIS A 1136 -14.70 -45.01 25.02
CA HIS A 1136 -15.43 -44.41 23.87
C HIS A 1136 -15.51 -45.36 22.67
N LEU A 1137 -14.47 -46.18 22.44
CA LEU A 1137 -14.49 -47.17 21.36
C LEU A 1137 -15.39 -48.38 21.65
N ALA A 1138 -15.62 -48.71 22.93
CA ALA A 1138 -16.46 -49.83 23.34
C ALA A 1138 -17.96 -49.57 23.12
N ASP A 1139 -18.39 -48.31 23.13
CA ASP A 1139 -19.78 -47.89 22.89
C ASP A 1139 -19.86 -46.71 21.88
N PRO A 1140 -19.71 -46.99 20.57
CA PRO A 1140 -19.75 -45.95 19.54
C PRO A 1140 -21.06 -45.13 19.50
N PRO A 1141 -22.27 -45.72 19.70
CA PRO A 1141 -23.50 -44.94 19.82
C PRO A 1141 -23.47 -43.91 20.97
N ALA A 1142 -23.01 -44.31 22.16
CA ALA A 1142 -22.91 -43.38 23.29
C ALA A 1142 -21.83 -42.30 23.06
N ALA A 1143 -20.72 -42.65 22.40
CA ALA A 1143 -19.71 -41.67 21.99
C ALA A 1143 -20.28 -40.66 20.97
N ALA A 1144 -21.04 -41.13 19.98
CA ALA A 1144 -21.70 -40.25 19.01
C ALA A 1144 -22.72 -39.31 19.69
N GLU A 1145 -23.48 -39.79 20.68
CA GLU A 1145 -24.40 -38.96 21.47
C GLU A 1145 -23.66 -37.86 22.24
N LYS A 1146 -22.49 -38.15 22.82
CA LYS A 1146 -21.63 -37.13 23.46
C LYS A 1146 -21.17 -36.07 22.46
N GLY A 1147 -20.77 -36.48 21.24
CA GLY A 1147 -20.41 -35.55 20.16
C GLY A 1147 -21.58 -34.66 19.73
N ALA A 1148 -22.78 -35.24 19.60
CA ALA A 1148 -24.01 -34.52 19.28
C ALA A 1148 -24.40 -33.52 20.39
N ALA A 1149 -24.30 -33.92 21.66
CA ALA A 1149 -24.56 -33.05 22.80
C ALA A 1149 -23.57 -31.87 22.85
N LEU A 1150 -22.29 -32.10 22.57
CA LEU A 1150 -21.28 -31.04 22.47
C LEU A 1150 -21.62 -30.06 21.34
N ARG A 1151 -22.00 -30.57 20.16
CA ARG A 1151 -22.40 -29.74 19.01
C ARG A 1151 -23.58 -28.84 19.34
N GLU A 1152 -24.58 -29.36 20.04
CA GLU A 1152 -25.76 -28.61 20.44
C GLU A 1152 -25.40 -27.47 21.41
N VAL A 1153 -24.60 -27.77 22.45
CA VAL A 1153 -24.13 -26.74 23.40
C VAL A 1153 -23.31 -25.66 22.69
N VAL A 1154 -22.41 -26.04 21.77
CA VAL A 1154 -21.60 -25.08 21.00
C VAL A 1154 -22.48 -24.19 20.12
N ARG A 1155 -23.45 -24.78 19.40
CA ARG A 1155 -24.39 -24.04 18.53
C ARG A 1155 -25.27 -23.07 19.31
N ARG A 1156 -25.71 -23.46 20.50
CA ARG A 1156 -26.58 -22.64 21.35
C ARG A 1156 -25.83 -21.52 22.05
N ASP A 1157 -24.71 -21.84 22.70
CA ASP A 1157 -24.09 -20.96 23.70
C ASP A 1157 -22.77 -20.33 23.24
N TRP A 1158 -22.13 -20.84 22.19
CA TRP A 1158 -20.76 -20.45 21.80
C TRP A 1158 -20.64 -19.83 20.41
N MET A 1159 -21.77 -19.51 19.77
CA MET A 1159 -21.79 -18.78 18.50
C MET A 1159 -21.71 -17.26 18.72
N LEU A 1160 -21.06 -16.54 17.79
CA LEU A 1160 -20.97 -15.07 17.72
C LEU A 1160 -22.32 -14.43 17.31
N THR A 1161 -23.36 -14.64 18.12
CA THR A 1161 -24.73 -14.14 17.87
C THR A 1161 -25.44 -13.80 19.18
N GLY A 1162 -26.45 -12.94 19.12
CA GLY A 1162 -27.29 -12.59 20.28
C GLY A 1162 -26.48 -12.05 21.46
N HIS A 1163 -26.77 -12.53 22.68
CA HIS A 1163 -26.09 -12.11 23.92
C HIS A 1163 -24.56 -12.23 23.88
N ASN A 1164 -24.02 -13.21 23.15
CA ASN A 1164 -22.56 -13.33 23.00
C ASN A 1164 -21.98 -12.17 22.20
N LEU A 1165 -22.69 -11.68 21.19
CA LEU A 1165 -22.26 -10.53 20.40
C LEU A 1165 -22.36 -9.23 21.23
N GLU A 1166 -23.39 -9.09 22.06
CA GLU A 1166 -23.54 -7.97 23.01
C GLU A 1166 -22.39 -7.92 24.03
N ARG A 1167 -21.90 -9.08 24.49
CA ARG A 1167 -20.70 -9.14 25.34
C ARG A 1167 -19.45 -8.60 24.64
N TRP A 1168 -19.27 -8.94 23.35
CA TRP A 1168 -18.17 -8.42 22.55
C TRP A 1168 -18.29 -6.92 22.31
N GLN A 1169 -19.51 -6.43 22.05
CA GLN A 1169 -19.80 -4.99 22.00
C GLN A 1169 -19.38 -4.29 23.30
N GLY A 1170 -19.81 -4.80 24.46
CA GLY A 1170 -19.47 -4.21 25.76
C GLY A 1170 -18.00 -4.32 26.14
N ALA A 1171 -17.26 -5.28 25.55
CA ALA A 1171 -15.82 -5.39 25.74
C ALA A 1171 -15.06 -4.32 24.95
N TRP A 1172 -15.48 -4.02 23.72
CA TRP A 1172 -14.76 -3.11 22.82
C TRP A 1172 -15.20 -1.67 22.90
N LEU A 1173 -16.50 -1.40 23.02
CA LEU A 1173 -17.01 -0.04 23.00
C LEU A 1173 -16.94 0.60 24.39
N PRO A 1174 -16.77 1.94 24.48
CA PRO A 1174 -17.03 2.65 25.72
C PRO A 1174 -18.51 2.45 26.11
N GLY A 1175 -18.76 2.32 27.42
CA GLY A 1175 -20.08 2.04 27.97
C GLY A 1175 -20.96 3.28 28.12
#